data_AF-A0ABD3RPG5-F1
#
_entry.id   AF-A0ABD3RPG5-F1
#
_cell.length_a   1.000
_cell.length_b   1.000
_cell.length_c   1.000
_cell.angle_alpha   90.00
_cell.angle_beta   90.00
_cell.angle_gamma   90.00
#
_symmetry.space_group_name_H-M   'P 1'
#
loop_
_entity.id
_entity.type
_entity.pdbx_description
1 polymer ?
#
loop_
_entity_poly.entity_id
_entity_poly.type
_entity_poly.pdbx_seq_one_letter_code
_entity_poly.pdbx_strand_id
1 'polypeptide(L)'
;MTTISLIISGNCGRGRGESIRIGSGYGITSHFANEFLSSDIHGNSFPNLDATPQRNRKKFCVVAGVKKGKKHDYPWPDDIDPNNKAPLTYLSYFKPLQEKPKPVTLAFEKPLIDLEKKIMEVQRMADDTGLDFTDQINALELKYEQALKDLYKHLTPIQRLNIARHPNRPTVLDHILNITDKWVELHGDRAGYDDPAIVTGIGSIEGRSYIFIGHQKGRNTKENIMRNFAMPTPHGYRKALRMMKYADHHGFPIVTFVDTPGAFADLKSEELGQGEAIAQNLRTMFGLKVPIITIVTGEGGSGGALAIACANKLLMLENAAFYVASPEACAAILWKSSQAAPKAAEKLRITAQEHYKLKIADGIVPEPLGGAHADPLWTSMRIKDAILQEMEELTRMNTKELLEHRRLKFRSIGVGGFKEGSEIQPERKRNMKASEVNTPKFSDIESELEDLKKTILKAKGPSDPITNQKLKKIEEDLDQEMTKAFISMGLIDQIKSLNLELTRSPNPDQALIQGLQEKANKITEEFKKKLSRPGAYLGLKHKLQKLNMVDRLLELKESSEKLKSEVNEKLSSDIKAKMEVLKLAKDKLSKGDSLDENLIEEVEKAKEDFEELLRSSNLKVVATREREKVVLSPKLREEIVKVNREIREEIEKVINEKGLSWKIDELKAEAIKDSSSEKVKKLEAEIKEVIATALSSSHLKEKLENLRVELQSSSREEIAEGNVAVDNGKW
;
A
#
# COMPACT_ATOMS: atom_id res chain seq x y z
N MET A 1 -36.69 -30.33 13.24
CA MET A 1 -37.74 -29.39 12.82
C MET A 1 -38.93 -29.61 13.73
N THR A 2 -39.28 -28.61 14.53
CA THR A 2 -40.46 -28.64 15.39
C THR A 2 -40.91 -27.19 15.53
N THR A 3 -42.11 -26.87 15.05
CA THR A 3 -42.68 -25.53 15.03
C THR A 3 -43.75 -25.46 16.12
N ILE A 4 -43.64 -24.50 17.05
CA ILE A 4 -44.72 -24.12 17.96
C ILE A 4 -45.03 -22.65 17.67
N SER A 5 -46.28 -22.39 17.31
CA SER A 5 -46.84 -21.06 17.07
C SER A 5 -47.61 -20.60 18.30
N LEU A 6 -47.31 -19.41 18.82
CA LEU A 6 -48.10 -18.71 19.82
C LEU A 6 -48.42 -17.31 19.29
N ILE A 7 -49.71 -17.04 19.11
CA ILE A 7 -50.28 -15.74 18.80
C ILE A 7 -50.62 -15.08 20.13
N ILE A 8 -50.16 -13.84 20.36
CA ILE A 8 -50.74 -12.96 21.37
C ILE A 8 -50.95 -11.58 20.75
N SER A 9 -52.22 -11.21 20.64
CA SER A 9 -52.73 -9.87 20.42
C SER A 9 -52.68 -9.05 21.70
N GLY A 10 -52.30 -7.77 21.62
CA GLY A 10 -52.38 -6.84 22.75
C GLY A 10 -52.50 -5.39 22.28
N ASN A 11 -53.71 -4.86 22.37
CA ASN A 11 -54.09 -3.46 22.20
C ASN A 11 -53.51 -2.57 23.31
N CYS A 12 -53.13 -1.32 22.97
CA CYS A 12 -53.23 -0.09 23.76
C CYS A 12 -52.52 1.02 22.95
N GLY A 13 -53.07 2.15 22.52
CA GLY A 13 -54.28 2.87 22.93
C GLY A 13 -53.90 4.24 23.46
N ARG A 14 -54.26 5.31 22.72
CA ARG A 14 -54.32 6.75 23.05
C ARG A 14 -52.98 7.51 23.11
N GLY A 15 -52.85 8.73 22.58
CA GLY A 15 -53.81 9.60 21.89
C GLY A 15 -53.36 11.08 21.92
N ARG A 16 -53.99 11.87 21.04
CA ARG A 16 -54.11 13.35 20.99
C ARG A 16 -52.85 14.12 20.55
N GLY A 17 -52.92 15.17 19.73
CA GLY A 17 -54.03 15.90 19.06
C GLY A 17 -53.42 16.73 17.91
N GLU A 18 -54.16 16.93 16.81
CA GLU A 18 -54.71 18.23 16.35
C GLU A 18 -53.64 19.22 15.85
N SER A 19 -53.71 19.91 14.70
CA SER A 19 -54.73 20.20 13.69
C SER A 19 -54.02 20.93 12.51
N ILE A 20 -54.26 20.63 11.21
CA ILE A 20 -55.05 21.44 10.22
C ILE A 20 -54.38 22.82 9.91
N ARG A 21 -54.05 23.32 8.69
CA ARG A 21 -54.68 23.29 7.33
C ARG A 21 -53.74 23.93 6.27
N ILE A 22 -53.75 23.36 5.05
CA ILE A 22 -53.95 23.95 3.68
C ILE A 22 -53.23 25.29 3.34
N GLY A 23 -52.28 25.33 2.40
CA GLY A 23 -52.42 25.46 0.92
C GLY A 23 -51.36 26.48 0.44
N SER A 24 -50.85 26.60 -0.78
CA SER A 24 -51.11 26.10 -2.13
C SER A 24 -49.95 26.56 -3.04
N GLY A 25 -49.61 25.82 -4.11
CA GLY A 25 -49.12 26.43 -5.37
C GLY A 25 -47.69 26.10 -5.86
N TYR A 26 -47.62 25.18 -6.83
CA TYR A 26 -46.77 25.12 -8.05
C TYR A 26 -45.22 25.35 -8.03
N GLY A 27 -44.46 24.31 -8.43
CA GLY A 27 -43.57 24.38 -9.63
C GLY A 27 -42.04 24.14 -9.55
N ILE A 28 -41.59 22.89 -9.78
CA ILE A 28 -40.51 22.42 -10.73
C ILE A 28 -38.98 22.67 -10.47
N THR A 29 -38.24 21.58 -10.16
CA THR A 29 -36.90 21.04 -10.61
C THR A 29 -35.55 21.17 -9.87
N SER A 30 -34.87 19.99 -9.71
CA SER A 30 -33.72 19.63 -8.84
C SER A 30 -32.35 19.90 -9.38
N HIS A 31 -31.41 20.04 -8.42
CA HIS A 31 -30.00 19.60 -8.34
C HIS A 31 -29.27 19.32 -9.67
N PHE A 32 -28.06 19.85 -9.91
CA PHE A 32 -26.77 19.66 -9.22
C PHE A 32 -25.88 20.90 -9.56
N ALA A 33 -24.91 21.37 -8.76
CA ALA A 33 -23.67 20.66 -8.45
C ALA A 33 -22.92 21.36 -7.30
N ASN A 34 -22.73 20.62 -6.22
CA ASN A 34 -21.64 20.83 -5.28
C ASN A 34 -20.41 20.08 -5.81
N GLU A 35 -19.23 20.66 -5.54
CA GLU A 35 -17.91 20.04 -5.51
C GLU A 35 -17.23 19.81 -6.89
N PHE A 36 -16.10 20.40 -7.29
CA PHE A 36 -15.01 21.09 -6.58
C PHE A 36 -14.76 20.55 -5.18
N LEU A 37 -14.61 19.23 -5.07
CA LEU A 37 -13.99 18.48 -3.97
C LEU A 37 -14.32 16.99 -4.16
N SER A 38 -13.56 16.30 -5.01
CA SER A 38 -13.17 14.91 -4.70
C SER A 38 -12.21 14.41 -5.76
N SER A 39 -10.93 14.76 -5.58
CA SER A 39 -9.92 13.73 -5.69
C SER A 39 -10.17 12.76 -4.53
N ASP A 40 -10.83 11.64 -4.81
CA ASP A 40 -10.38 10.30 -4.37
C ASP A 40 -11.39 9.20 -4.74
N ILE A 41 -10.89 8.31 -5.62
CA ILE A 41 -11.13 6.86 -5.70
C ILE A 41 -12.46 6.35 -6.31
N HIS A 42 -12.26 5.61 -7.40
CA HIS A 42 -13.18 4.74 -8.14
C HIS A 42 -13.68 3.51 -7.35
N GLY A 43 -14.89 3.04 -7.70
CA GLY A 43 -15.00 1.71 -8.34
C GLY A 43 -15.89 0.62 -7.73
N ASN A 44 -17.07 0.45 -8.35
CA ASN A 44 -17.73 -0.81 -8.75
C ASN A 44 -18.28 -1.81 -7.70
N SER A 45 -19.59 -2.07 -7.69
CA SER A 45 -20.28 -3.04 -8.59
C SER A 45 -21.69 -3.45 -8.10
N PHE A 46 -22.58 -3.63 -9.09
CA PHE A 46 -24.01 -4.02 -9.17
C PHE A 46 -24.37 -5.40 -8.52
N PRO A 47 -25.65 -5.75 -8.20
CA PRO A 47 -26.84 -5.62 -9.08
C PRO A 47 -28.23 -5.29 -8.46
N ASN A 48 -29.06 -4.66 -9.30
CA ASN A 48 -30.50 -4.88 -9.57
C ASN A 48 -31.35 -5.67 -8.55
N LEU A 49 -32.45 -5.05 -8.09
CA LEU A 49 -33.81 -5.30 -8.62
C LEU A 49 -34.84 -4.45 -7.87
N ASP A 50 -35.58 -3.67 -8.66
CA ASP A 50 -36.90 -3.16 -8.30
C ASP A 50 -37.77 -4.27 -7.72
N ALA A 51 -38.40 -3.98 -6.59
CA ALA A 51 -39.84 -4.13 -6.41
C ALA A 51 -40.20 -3.88 -4.94
N THR A 52 -41.12 -2.95 -4.70
CA THR A 52 -42.35 -3.40 -4.04
C THR A 52 -43.56 -2.75 -4.70
N PRO A 53 -44.43 -3.54 -5.34
CA PRO A 53 -45.74 -3.07 -5.74
C PRO A 53 -46.67 -2.98 -4.52
N GLN A 54 -47.75 -2.27 -4.77
CA GLN A 54 -49.05 -2.39 -4.13
C GLN A 54 -49.32 -3.74 -3.44
N ARG A 55 -49.98 -3.60 -2.29
CA ARG A 55 -50.89 -4.59 -1.68
C ARG A 55 -51.44 -5.58 -2.71
N ASN A 56 -51.06 -6.83 -2.56
CA ASN A 56 -52.03 -7.91 -2.69
C ASN A 56 -51.71 -9.03 -1.72
N ARG A 57 -52.78 -9.48 -1.06
CA ARG A 57 -52.83 -10.58 -0.10
C ARG A 57 -52.05 -11.79 -0.61
N LYS A 58 -51.04 -12.24 0.13
CA LYS A 58 -50.72 -13.66 0.31
C LYS A 58 -49.81 -13.82 1.53
N LYS A 59 -50.24 -14.71 2.42
CA LYS A 59 -49.61 -15.07 3.70
C LYS A 59 -48.11 -15.34 3.49
N PHE A 60 -47.24 -14.58 4.15
CA PHE A 60 -45.83 -14.92 4.29
C PHE A 60 -45.53 -15.23 5.76
N CYS A 61 -45.16 -16.48 6.00
CA CYS A 61 -44.68 -16.98 7.27
C CYS A 61 -43.18 -16.69 7.37
N VAL A 62 -42.75 -15.95 8.39
CA VAL A 62 -41.33 -15.76 8.68
C VAL A 62 -40.89 -16.91 9.59
N VAL A 63 -40.14 -17.86 9.03
CA VAL A 63 -39.39 -18.84 9.82
C VAL A 63 -37.99 -18.29 10.01
N ALA A 64 -37.74 -17.71 11.18
CA ALA A 64 -36.39 -17.35 11.60
C ALA A 64 -35.68 -18.61 12.10
N GLY A 65 -34.86 -19.20 11.25
CA GLY A 65 -33.84 -20.14 11.71
C GLY A 65 -32.73 -19.36 12.39
N VAL A 66 -32.60 -19.48 13.72
CA VAL A 66 -31.40 -19.03 14.42
C VAL A 66 -30.24 -19.86 13.86
N LYS A 67 -29.48 -19.28 12.92
CA LYS A 67 -28.12 -19.74 12.71
C LYS A 67 -27.46 -19.50 14.07
N LYS A 68 -27.10 -20.57 14.79
CA LYS A 68 -26.20 -20.47 15.93
C LYS A 68 -24.99 -19.70 15.41
N GLY A 69 -24.96 -18.38 15.63
CA GLY A 69 -23.69 -17.70 15.75
C GLY A 69 -22.90 -18.57 16.71
N LYS A 70 -21.69 -18.96 16.34
CA LYS A 70 -20.77 -19.41 17.38
C LYS A 70 -20.80 -18.28 18.38
N LYS A 71 -21.37 -18.53 19.57
CA LYS A 71 -21.19 -17.65 20.72
C LYS A 71 -19.70 -17.30 20.67
N HIS A 72 -19.36 -16.01 20.65
CA HIS A 72 -18.07 -15.67 21.20
C HIS A 72 -18.13 -16.27 22.59
N ASP A 73 -17.32 -17.31 22.82
CA ASP A 73 -17.21 -17.94 24.12
C ASP A 73 -16.76 -16.82 25.05
N TYR A 74 -17.72 -16.28 25.81
CA TYR A 74 -17.40 -15.54 27.00
C TYR A 74 -16.62 -16.53 27.86
N PRO A 75 -15.31 -16.30 28.10
CA PRO A 75 -14.40 -17.37 28.51
C PRO A 75 -14.55 -17.74 29.99
N TRP A 76 -15.49 -17.11 30.69
CA TRP A 76 -15.77 -17.34 32.09
C TRP A 76 -16.98 -18.27 32.23
N PRO A 77 -16.86 -19.40 32.94
CA PRO A 77 -18.04 -20.15 33.38
C PRO A 77 -18.87 -19.26 34.31
N ASP A 78 -20.20 -19.36 34.22
CA ASP A 78 -21.13 -18.55 35.02
C ASP A 78 -20.97 -18.79 36.54
N ASP A 79 -20.41 -19.93 36.95
CA ASP A 79 -20.05 -20.28 38.33
C ASP A 79 -18.53 -20.54 38.45
N ILE A 80 -17.81 -19.64 39.14
CA ILE A 80 -16.39 -19.80 39.47
C ILE A 80 -16.28 -20.32 40.91
N ASP A 81 -15.82 -21.57 41.08
CA ASP A 81 -15.50 -22.12 42.41
C ASP A 81 -14.13 -21.58 42.89
N PRO A 82 -14.08 -20.77 43.96
CA PRO A 82 -12.84 -20.20 44.47
C PRO A 82 -11.86 -21.22 45.09
N ASN A 83 -12.27 -22.47 45.32
CA ASN A 83 -11.43 -23.50 45.96
C ASN A 83 -10.80 -24.51 44.99
N ASN A 84 -11.07 -24.40 43.69
CA ASN A 84 -10.48 -25.30 42.71
C ASN A 84 -9.01 -24.92 42.42
N LYS A 85 -8.08 -25.81 42.79
CA LYS A 85 -6.62 -25.61 42.68
C LYS A 85 -6.07 -25.69 41.24
N ALA A 86 -6.92 -25.78 40.22
CA ALA A 86 -6.55 -25.66 38.82
C ALA A 86 -6.89 -24.24 38.31
N PRO A 87 -6.04 -23.22 38.56
CA PRO A 87 -6.33 -21.90 38.06
C PRO A 87 -6.18 -21.94 36.53
N LEU A 88 -7.28 -21.64 35.83
CA LEU A 88 -7.25 -21.09 34.47
C LEU A 88 -6.75 -22.02 33.34
N THR A 89 -6.64 -23.34 33.55
CA THR A 89 -6.35 -24.31 32.48
C THR A 89 -7.42 -24.30 31.37
N TYR A 90 -8.63 -23.82 31.68
CA TYR A 90 -9.73 -23.64 30.74
C TYR A 90 -9.61 -22.39 29.87
N LEU A 91 -8.77 -21.40 30.25
CA LEU A 91 -8.56 -20.16 29.49
C LEU A 91 -7.44 -20.27 28.46
N SER A 92 -6.48 -21.18 28.67
CA SER A 92 -5.46 -21.47 27.67
C SER A 92 -6.05 -22.35 26.56
N TYR A 93 -6.32 -21.74 25.40
CA TYR A 93 -6.55 -22.51 24.16
C TYR A 93 -5.32 -23.35 23.76
N PHE A 94 -4.16 -23.06 24.35
CA PHE A 94 -2.90 -23.74 24.10
C PHE A 94 -2.74 -24.94 25.04
N LYS A 95 -3.39 -26.05 24.66
CA LYS A 95 -3.29 -27.33 25.39
C LYS A 95 -1.98 -28.04 25.08
N PRO A 96 -1.47 -28.92 25.96
CA PRO A 96 -0.40 -29.84 25.59
C PRO A 96 -0.77 -30.60 24.30
N LEU A 97 0.20 -30.86 23.44
CA LEU A 97 -0.04 -31.66 22.24
C LEU A 97 -0.53 -33.06 22.65
N GLN A 98 -1.65 -33.49 22.08
CA GLN A 98 -2.20 -34.83 22.33
C GLN A 98 -1.33 -35.92 21.67
N GLU A 99 -0.70 -35.59 20.54
CA GLU A 99 0.20 -36.48 19.80
C GLU A 99 1.62 -35.90 19.80
N LYS A 100 2.63 -36.77 19.91
CA LYS A 100 4.03 -36.34 19.78
C LYS A 100 4.26 -35.83 18.35
N PRO A 101 4.91 -34.67 18.18
CA PRO A 101 5.20 -34.14 16.85
C PRO A 101 6.06 -35.13 16.08
N LYS A 102 5.79 -35.28 14.78
CA LYS A 102 6.54 -36.20 13.92
C LYS A 102 8.01 -35.77 13.88
N PRO A 103 8.96 -36.73 13.92
CA PRO A 103 10.36 -36.40 13.74
C PRO A 103 10.54 -35.77 12.36
N VAL A 104 11.21 -34.62 12.32
CA VAL A 104 11.57 -33.92 11.09
C VAL A 104 13.08 -33.93 11.02
N THR A 105 13.63 -34.30 9.87
CA THR A 105 15.07 -34.31 9.68
C THR A 105 15.50 -33.18 8.75
N LEU A 106 16.52 -32.42 9.16
CA LEU A 106 17.07 -31.34 8.37
C LEU A 106 17.97 -31.89 7.27
N ALA A 107 18.09 -31.15 6.17
CA ALA A 107 18.82 -31.62 4.99
C ALA A 107 20.30 -31.95 5.27
N PHE A 108 20.94 -31.24 6.21
CA PHE A 108 22.33 -31.45 6.59
C PHE A 108 22.53 -32.62 7.58
N GLU A 109 21.45 -33.17 8.15
CA GLU A 109 21.48 -34.32 9.06
C GLU A 109 21.38 -35.66 8.30
N LYS A 110 21.15 -35.64 6.98
CA LYS A 110 21.09 -36.86 6.15
C LYS A 110 22.26 -37.84 6.37
N PRO A 111 23.53 -37.39 6.47
CA PRO A 111 24.63 -38.31 6.75
C PRO A 111 24.50 -39.05 8.09
N LEU A 112 23.86 -38.43 9.08
CA LEU A 112 23.58 -39.08 10.37
C LEU A 112 22.48 -40.13 10.23
N ILE A 113 21.41 -39.82 9.49
CA ILE A 113 20.35 -40.81 9.20
C ILE A 113 20.92 -42.03 8.48
N ASP A 114 21.84 -41.83 7.54
CA ASP A 114 22.45 -42.93 6.79
C ASP A 114 23.32 -43.81 7.69
N LEU A 115 23.94 -43.24 8.74
CA LEU A 115 24.63 -44.01 9.78
C LEU A 115 23.65 -44.76 10.69
N GLU A 116 22.56 -44.10 11.11
CA GLU A 116 21.50 -44.71 11.92
C GLU A 116 20.85 -45.90 11.20
N LYS A 117 20.54 -45.75 9.90
CA LYS A 117 20.03 -46.84 9.06
C LYS A 117 21.01 -48.01 8.99
N LYS A 118 22.31 -47.76 8.85
CA LYS A 118 23.32 -48.81 8.87
C LYS A 118 23.39 -49.52 10.22
N ILE A 119 23.28 -48.79 11.33
CA ILE A 119 23.18 -49.39 12.67
C ILE A 119 21.96 -50.31 12.74
N MET A 120 20.79 -49.84 12.28
CA MET A 120 19.56 -50.64 12.25
C MET A 120 19.66 -51.86 11.32
N GLU A 121 20.32 -51.75 10.17
CA GLU A 121 20.55 -52.87 9.25
C GLU A 121 21.46 -53.92 9.88
N VAL A 122 22.55 -53.51 10.53
CA VAL A 122 23.46 -54.43 11.24
C VAL A 122 22.77 -55.10 12.43
N GLN A 123 21.96 -54.35 13.18
CA GLN A 123 21.13 -54.90 14.26
C GLN A 123 20.15 -55.96 13.73
N ARG A 124 19.44 -55.68 12.63
CA ARG A 124 18.56 -56.67 11.99
C ARG A 124 19.31 -57.89 11.49
N MET A 125 20.49 -57.72 10.90
CA MET A 125 21.32 -58.85 10.49
C MET A 125 21.77 -59.70 11.68
N ALA A 126 22.08 -59.09 12.83
CA ALA A 126 22.38 -59.81 14.07
C ALA A 126 21.19 -60.66 14.52
N ASP A 127 19.99 -60.07 14.52
CA ASP A 127 18.75 -60.75 14.91
C ASP A 127 18.39 -61.90 13.95
N ASP A 128 18.55 -61.70 12.63
CA ASP A 128 18.18 -62.69 11.61
C ASP A 128 19.17 -63.86 11.51
N THR A 129 20.47 -63.61 11.73
CA THR A 129 21.54 -64.62 11.58
C THR A 129 21.95 -65.28 12.88
N GLY A 130 21.63 -64.68 14.04
CA GLY A 130 22.07 -65.14 15.36
C GLY A 130 23.58 -64.98 15.60
N LEU A 131 24.28 -64.23 14.74
CA LEU A 131 25.71 -63.95 14.86
C LEU A 131 25.94 -62.70 15.72
N ASP A 132 27.02 -62.70 16.50
CA ASP A 132 27.40 -61.58 17.35
C ASP A 132 28.06 -60.46 16.53
N PHE A 133 27.35 -59.33 16.41
CA PHE A 133 27.85 -58.10 15.80
C PHE A 133 28.01 -56.95 16.82
N THR A 134 28.04 -57.25 18.12
CA THR A 134 28.05 -56.25 19.20
C THR A 134 29.19 -55.24 19.04
N ASP A 135 30.41 -55.69 18.72
CA ASP A 135 31.57 -54.81 18.50
C ASP A 135 31.38 -53.86 17.31
N GLN A 136 30.73 -54.33 16.25
CA GLN A 136 30.48 -53.53 15.04
C GLN A 136 29.38 -52.49 15.29
N ILE A 137 28.34 -52.87 16.04
CA ILE A 137 27.28 -51.97 16.49
C ILE A 137 27.87 -50.88 17.37
N ASN A 138 28.65 -51.24 18.40
CA ASN A 138 29.31 -50.29 19.29
C ASN A 138 30.24 -49.33 18.53
N ALA A 139 31.02 -49.84 17.56
CA ALA A 139 31.88 -49.00 16.73
C ALA A 139 31.09 -48.02 15.85
N LEU A 140 29.94 -48.44 15.29
CA LEU A 140 29.07 -47.58 14.51
C LEU A 140 28.34 -46.55 15.37
N GLU A 141 27.89 -46.92 16.57
CA GLU A 141 27.27 -46.02 17.55
C GLU A 141 28.25 -44.94 18.01
N LEU A 142 29.49 -45.31 18.36
CA LEU A 142 30.52 -44.35 18.74
C LEU A 142 30.85 -43.40 17.59
N LYS A 143 30.91 -43.91 16.35
CA LYS A 143 31.08 -43.10 15.15
C LYS A 143 29.89 -42.16 14.92
N TYR A 144 28.66 -42.62 15.17
CA TYR A 144 27.46 -41.81 15.08
C TYR A 144 27.48 -40.67 16.11
N GLU A 145 27.79 -40.97 17.37
CA GLU A 145 27.89 -39.95 18.42
C GLU A 145 28.95 -38.89 18.11
N GLN A 146 30.12 -39.31 17.61
CA GLN A 146 31.19 -38.39 17.24
C GLN A 146 30.77 -37.53 16.05
N ALA A 147 30.19 -38.13 15.00
CA ALA A 147 29.67 -37.40 13.85
C ALA A 147 28.56 -36.41 14.24
N LEU A 148 27.69 -36.77 15.18
CA LEU A 148 26.63 -35.92 15.71
C LEU A 148 27.23 -34.69 16.42
N LYS A 149 28.19 -34.92 17.34
CA LYS A 149 28.87 -33.84 18.07
C LYS A 149 29.62 -32.91 17.11
N ASP A 150 30.34 -33.46 16.14
CA ASP A 150 31.12 -32.70 15.16
C ASP A 150 30.20 -31.87 14.24
N LEU A 151 29.08 -32.44 13.78
CA LEU A 151 28.12 -31.74 12.93
C LEU A 151 27.53 -30.51 13.63
N TYR A 152 27.02 -30.68 14.86
CA TYR A 152 26.39 -29.57 15.59
C TYR A 152 27.40 -28.54 16.13
N LYS A 153 28.66 -28.93 16.31
CA LYS A 153 29.75 -28.01 16.66
C LYS A 153 30.13 -27.09 15.50
N HIS A 154 30.07 -27.58 14.26
CA HIS A 154 30.53 -26.87 13.06
C HIS A 154 29.40 -26.39 12.14
N LEU A 155 28.25 -26.02 12.72
CA LEU A 155 27.11 -25.50 11.96
C LEU A 155 27.41 -24.16 11.29
N THR A 156 27.12 -24.10 9.99
CA THR A 156 27.10 -22.87 9.20
C THR A 156 25.92 -21.96 9.61
N PRO A 157 25.98 -20.65 9.33
CA PRO A 157 24.90 -19.72 9.66
C PRO A 157 23.53 -20.12 9.12
N ILE A 158 23.48 -20.65 7.89
CA ILE A 158 22.21 -21.09 7.28
C ILE A 158 21.68 -22.37 7.94
N GLN A 159 22.56 -23.28 8.39
CA GLN A 159 22.16 -24.48 9.11
C GLN A 159 21.59 -24.12 10.49
N ARG A 160 22.20 -23.17 11.21
CA ARG A 160 21.63 -22.62 12.45
C ARG A 160 20.26 -21.98 12.22
N LEU A 161 20.11 -21.18 11.17
CA LEU A 161 18.80 -20.62 10.79
C LEU A 161 17.76 -21.71 10.48
N ASN A 162 18.15 -22.81 9.84
CA ASN A 162 17.24 -23.94 9.61
C ASN A 162 16.82 -24.61 10.93
N ILE A 163 17.69 -24.70 11.93
CA ILE A 163 17.34 -25.15 13.29
C ILE A 163 16.42 -24.14 14.00
N ALA A 164 16.64 -22.83 13.82
CA ALA A 164 15.75 -21.79 14.32
C ALA A 164 14.36 -21.83 13.68
N ARG A 165 14.26 -22.31 12.43
CA ARG A 165 13.01 -22.51 11.69
C ARG A 165 12.46 -23.93 11.80
N HIS A 166 13.03 -24.75 12.68
CA HIS A 166 12.63 -26.15 12.80
C HIS A 166 11.13 -26.24 13.18
N PRO A 167 10.32 -27.08 12.50
CA PRO A 167 8.86 -27.15 12.75
C PRO A 167 8.50 -27.51 14.18
N ASN A 168 9.34 -28.31 14.84
CA ASN A 168 9.15 -28.73 16.24
C ASN A 168 9.90 -27.83 17.23
N ARG A 169 10.45 -26.68 16.79
CA ARG A 169 11.10 -25.75 17.71
C ARG A 169 10.06 -25.28 18.75
N PRO A 170 10.40 -25.29 20.06
CA PRO A 170 9.45 -24.89 21.09
C PRO A 170 8.99 -23.45 20.85
N THR A 171 7.68 -23.24 20.92
CA THR A 171 7.08 -21.92 20.73
C THR A 171 7.17 -21.09 22.02
N VAL A 172 6.87 -19.80 21.95
CA VAL A 172 6.93 -18.91 23.12
C VAL A 172 6.07 -19.37 24.28
N LEU A 173 4.83 -19.81 24.02
CA LEU A 173 3.97 -20.38 25.05
C LEU A 173 4.52 -21.68 25.65
N ASP A 174 5.26 -22.50 24.89
CA ASP A 174 5.92 -23.69 25.46
C ASP A 174 6.93 -23.28 26.54
N HIS A 175 7.72 -22.25 26.27
CA HIS A 175 8.66 -21.72 27.25
C HIS A 175 7.96 -21.07 28.44
N ILE A 176 7.01 -20.16 28.21
CA ILE A 176 6.30 -19.45 29.29
C ILE A 176 5.62 -20.43 30.25
N LEU A 177 4.90 -21.42 29.72
CA LEU A 177 4.19 -22.39 30.56
C LEU A 177 5.14 -23.32 31.32
N ASN A 178 6.34 -23.58 30.80
CA ASN A 178 7.34 -24.40 31.50
C ASN A 178 8.11 -23.63 32.58
N ILE A 179 8.25 -22.31 32.46
CA ILE A 179 9.05 -21.50 33.40
C ILE A 179 8.23 -20.80 34.47
N THR A 180 6.90 -20.70 34.29
CA THR A 180 6.01 -19.97 35.21
C THR A 180 5.21 -20.91 36.10
N ASP A 181 5.06 -20.52 37.37
CA ASP A 181 4.24 -21.24 38.35
C ASP A 181 2.73 -20.96 38.16
N LYS A 182 2.43 -19.72 37.74
CA LYS A 182 1.08 -19.23 37.43
C LYS A 182 1.17 -18.42 36.16
N TRP A 183 0.17 -18.59 35.29
CA TRP A 183 0.07 -17.88 34.02
C TRP A 183 -1.35 -17.38 33.78
N VAL A 184 -1.46 -16.12 33.38
CA VAL A 184 -2.72 -15.50 32.95
C VAL A 184 -2.48 -14.79 31.63
N GLU A 185 -3.00 -15.35 30.54
CA GLU A 185 -2.96 -14.71 29.22
C GLU A 185 -3.91 -13.50 29.19
N LEU A 186 -3.44 -12.40 28.60
CA LEU A 186 -4.16 -11.15 28.45
C LEU A 186 -4.30 -10.82 26.95
N HIS A 187 -5.49 -10.37 26.56
CA HIS A 187 -5.90 -10.25 25.16
C HIS A 187 -6.26 -8.81 24.76
N GLY A 188 -6.14 -8.53 23.47
CA GLY A 188 -6.67 -7.36 22.79
C GLY A 188 -5.79 -6.11 22.85
N ASP A 189 -5.94 -5.24 21.87
CA ASP A 189 -5.29 -3.92 21.82
C ASP A 189 -6.19 -2.78 22.34
N ARG A 190 -7.46 -3.07 22.64
CA ARG A 190 -8.55 -2.12 22.98
C ARG A 190 -9.02 -1.24 21.82
N ALA A 191 -8.62 -1.55 20.59
CA ALA A 191 -9.10 -0.93 19.35
C ALA A 191 -9.90 -1.90 18.46
N GLY A 192 -10.25 -3.08 19.00
CA GLY A 192 -11.20 -4.02 18.37
C GLY A 192 -10.60 -5.30 17.83
N TYR A 193 -9.30 -5.55 18.01
CA TYR A 193 -8.65 -6.78 17.54
C TYR A 193 -7.68 -7.36 18.59
N ASP A 194 -7.71 -8.68 18.75
CA ASP A 194 -6.70 -9.42 19.49
C ASP A 194 -5.85 -10.20 18.49
N ASP A 195 -4.64 -9.70 18.23
CA ASP A 195 -3.75 -10.32 17.26
C ASP A 195 -3.21 -11.66 17.80
N PRO A 196 -3.52 -12.79 17.16
CA PRO A 196 -3.09 -14.10 17.61
C PRO A 196 -1.57 -14.29 17.46
N ALA A 197 -0.87 -13.54 16.60
CA ALA A 197 0.57 -13.66 16.41
C ALA A 197 1.39 -13.14 17.61
N ILE A 198 0.79 -12.34 18.50
CA ILE A 198 1.42 -11.86 19.73
C ILE A 198 0.67 -12.40 20.94
N VAL A 199 1.36 -13.15 21.79
CA VAL A 199 0.86 -13.56 23.10
C VAL A 199 1.35 -12.59 24.17
N THR A 200 0.48 -12.26 25.13
CA THR A 200 0.84 -11.43 26.27
C THR A 200 0.18 -11.93 27.54
N GLY A 201 0.78 -11.72 28.70
CA GLY A 201 0.18 -12.12 29.96
C GLY A 201 1.03 -11.83 31.19
N ILE A 202 0.48 -12.14 32.35
CA ILE A 202 1.18 -12.07 33.63
C ILE A 202 1.55 -13.49 34.03
N GLY A 203 2.81 -13.71 34.39
CA GLY A 203 3.25 -14.96 34.98
C GLY A 203 4.14 -14.76 36.19
N SER A 204 4.21 -15.77 37.06
CA SER A 204 5.11 -15.76 38.22
C SER A 204 6.25 -16.74 38.03
N ILE A 205 7.48 -16.32 38.35
CA ILE A 205 8.64 -17.19 38.47
C ILE A 205 9.16 -17.04 39.90
N GLU A 206 9.17 -18.11 40.68
CA GLU A 206 9.73 -18.14 42.05
C GLU A 206 9.12 -17.05 42.95
N GLY A 207 7.79 -16.87 42.82
CA GLY A 207 7.03 -15.90 43.60
C GLY A 207 7.09 -14.45 43.10
N ARG A 208 7.91 -14.14 42.09
CA ARG A 208 7.97 -12.81 41.48
C ARG A 208 7.14 -12.73 40.21
N SER A 209 6.33 -11.68 40.07
CA SER A 209 5.46 -11.47 38.90
C SER A 209 6.17 -10.71 37.77
N TYR A 210 5.95 -11.16 36.54
CA TYR A 210 6.50 -10.62 35.30
C TYR A 210 5.38 -10.43 34.27
N ILE A 211 5.54 -9.41 33.42
CA ILE A 211 4.75 -9.30 32.18
C ILE A 211 5.54 -9.97 31.06
N PHE A 212 4.92 -10.97 30.43
CA PHE A 212 5.48 -11.66 29.28
C PHE A 212 4.80 -11.20 28.00
N ILE A 213 5.59 -11.02 26.94
CA ILE A 213 5.13 -10.62 25.61
C ILE A 213 5.94 -11.43 24.59
N GLY A 214 5.33 -12.01 23.57
CA GLY A 214 6.14 -12.63 22.53
C GLY A 214 5.41 -13.05 21.27
N HIS A 215 6.20 -13.38 20.25
CA HIS A 215 5.71 -13.88 18.98
C HIS A 215 5.28 -15.34 19.11
N GLN A 216 3.99 -15.62 18.92
CA GLN A 216 3.47 -16.98 19.07
C GLN A 216 3.35 -17.66 17.71
N LYS A 217 4.23 -18.63 17.42
CA LYS A 217 4.07 -19.57 16.30
C LYS A 217 3.06 -20.67 16.64
N GLY A 218 2.60 -21.41 15.64
CA GLY A 218 1.79 -22.61 15.84
C GLY A 218 2.64 -23.88 15.85
N ARG A 219 2.21 -24.90 16.60
CA ARG A 219 2.91 -26.20 16.64
C ARG A 219 2.59 -27.09 15.42
N ASN A 220 1.57 -26.73 14.64
CA ASN A 220 1.14 -27.42 13.45
C ASN A 220 0.65 -26.42 12.39
N THR A 221 0.38 -26.88 11.16
CA THR A 221 -0.05 -26.01 10.06
C THR A 221 -1.32 -25.21 10.37
N LYS A 222 -2.30 -25.82 11.05
CA LYS A 222 -3.57 -25.16 11.37
C LYS A 222 -3.36 -24.03 12.37
N GLU A 223 -2.59 -24.29 13.43
CA GLU A 223 -2.21 -23.28 14.41
C GLU A 223 -1.34 -22.19 13.79
N ASN A 224 -0.40 -22.55 12.91
CA ASN A 224 0.44 -21.57 12.23
C ASN A 224 -0.38 -20.60 11.37
N ILE A 225 -1.37 -21.09 10.63
CA ILE A 225 -2.30 -20.22 9.89
C ILE A 225 -3.09 -19.33 10.86
N MET A 226 -3.63 -19.88 11.95
CA MET A 226 -4.39 -19.12 12.95
C MET A 226 -3.54 -18.03 13.61
N ARG A 227 -2.27 -18.32 13.89
CA ARG A 227 -1.31 -17.42 14.53
C ARG A 227 -0.52 -16.57 13.53
N ASN A 228 -0.95 -16.57 12.26
CA ASN A 228 -0.30 -15.86 11.16
C ASN A 228 1.22 -16.10 11.07
N PHE A 229 1.67 -17.33 11.37
CA PHE A 229 3.08 -17.73 11.42
C PHE A 229 3.94 -16.83 12.32
N ALA A 230 3.32 -16.29 13.38
CA ALA A 230 3.89 -15.29 14.28
C ALA A 230 4.34 -14.00 13.59
N MET A 231 3.69 -13.62 12.49
CA MET A 231 3.83 -12.31 11.85
C MET A 231 2.76 -11.36 12.37
N PRO A 232 3.09 -10.41 13.27
CA PRO A 232 2.09 -9.53 13.85
C PRO A 232 1.63 -8.48 12.85
N THR A 233 0.33 -8.20 12.90
CA THR A 233 -0.29 -7.00 12.34
C THR A 233 -0.04 -5.80 13.29
N PRO A 234 -0.44 -4.57 12.93
CA PRO A 234 -0.25 -3.39 13.79
C PRO A 234 -0.93 -3.56 15.16
N HIS A 235 -2.05 -4.27 15.19
CA HIS A 235 -2.79 -4.58 16.41
C HIS A 235 -1.97 -5.40 17.41
N GLY A 236 -1.14 -6.34 16.94
CA GLY A 236 -0.24 -7.13 17.80
C GLY A 236 0.79 -6.25 18.50
N TYR A 237 1.38 -5.28 17.79
CA TYR A 237 2.32 -4.33 18.39
C TYR A 237 1.63 -3.37 19.36
N ARG A 238 0.41 -2.91 19.05
CA ARG A 238 -0.40 -2.07 19.96
C ARG A 238 -0.82 -2.82 21.23
N LYS A 239 -1.18 -4.11 21.11
CA LYS A 239 -1.40 -5.01 22.24
C LYS A 239 -0.14 -5.14 23.10
N ALA A 240 1.02 -5.40 22.49
CA ALA A 240 2.30 -5.44 23.20
C ALA A 240 2.59 -4.12 23.93
N LEU A 241 2.40 -2.98 23.26
CA LEU A 241 2.58 -1.65 23.85
C LEU A 241 1.70 -1.40 25.07
N ARG A 242 0.43 -1.81 24.98
CA ARG A 242 -0.52 -1.72 26.10
C ARG A 242 -0.02 -2.50 27.31
N MET A 243 0.50 -3.72 27.09
CA MET A 243 1.05 -4.55 28.17
C MET A 243 2.33 -3.98 28.75
N MET A 244 3.21 -3.42 27.91
CA MET A 244 4.40 -2.72 28.37
C MET A 244 4.07 -1.50 29.23
N LYS A 245 3.03 -0.73 28.86
CA LYS A 245 2.55 0.40 29.66
C LYS A 245 1.95 -0.03 31.00
N TYR A 246 1.23 -1.15 31.03
CA TYR A 246 0.73 -1.71 32.30
C TYR A 246 1.86 -2.22 33.18
N ALA A 247 2.86 -2.87 32.59
CA ALA A 247 4.05 -3.29 33.31
C ALA A 247 4.75 -2.09 33.97
N ASP A 248 4.94 -1.01 33.21
CA ASP A 248 5.55 0.23 33.70
C ASP A 248 4.74 0.90 34.81
N HIS A 249 3.42 0.96 34.66
CA HIS A 249 2.52 1.55 35.66
C HIS A 249 2.52 0.78 36.98
N HIS A 250 2.51 -0.56 36.92
CA HIS A 250 2.43 -1.43 38.10
C HIS A 250 3.80 -1.87 38.64
N GLY A 251 4.90 -1.50 37.98
CA GLY A 251 6.24 -1.87 38.39
C GLY A 251 6.62 -3.33 38.11
N PHE A 252 5.95 -4.00 37.16
CA PHE A 252 6.30 -5.36 36.76
C PHE A 252 7.50 -5.36 35.80
N PRO A 253 8.55 -6.17 36.04
CA PRO A 253 9.57 -6.45 35.04
C PRO A 253 8.96 -7.07 33.77
N ILE A 254 9.57 -6.77 32.62
CA ILE A 254 9.09 -7.23 31.31
C ILE A 254 10.06 -8.27 30.75
N VAL A 255 9.54 -9.40 30.30
CA VAL A 255 10.28 -10.40 29.52
C VAL A 255 9.63 -10.52 28.15
N THR A 256 10.40 -10.27 27.09
CA THR A 256 9.93 -10.42 25.72
C THR A 256 10.58 -11.61 25.02
N PHE A 257 9.81 -12.34 24.24
CA PHE A 257 10.28 -13.46 23.43
C PHE A 257 10.14 -13.17 21.95
N VAL A 258 11.25 -13.28 21.23
CA VAL A 258 11.32 -12.98 19.79
C VAL A 258 11.39 -14.28 18.99
N ASP A 259 10.36 -14.51 18.19
CA ASP A 259 10.27 -15.64 17.24
C ASP A 259 9.33 -15.32 16.08
N THR A 260 9.78 -14.45 15.17
CA THR A 260 9.01 -13.98 14.02
C THR A 260 9.87 -13.89 12.76
N PRO A 261 9.40 -14.35 11.59
CA PRO A 261 10.08 -14.09 10.33
C PRO A 261 10.02 -12.60 9.93
N GLY A 262 9.11 -11.83 10.52
CA GLY A 262 8.94 -10.40 10.29
C GLY A 262 7.52 -9.91 10.62
N ALA A 263 7.31 -8.60 10.52
CA ALA A 263 5.98 -8.02 10.60
C ALA A 263 5.13 -8.49 9.40
N PHE A 264 3.81 -8.63 9.60
CA PHE A 264 2.93 -9.03 8.50
C PHE A 264 2.87 -7.92 7.45
N ALA A 265 3.19 -8.26 6.21
CA ALA A 265 3.31 -7.32 5.10
C ALA A 265 2.14 -7.49 4.13
N ASP A 266 0.94 -7.09 4.56
CA ASP A 266 -0.25 -7.04 3.73
C ASP A 266 -0.79 -5.61 3.61
N LEU A 267 -1.68 -5.40 2.63
CA LEU A 267 -2.27 -4.09 2.37
C LEU A 267 -2.99 -3.54 3.61
N LYS A 268 -3.68 -4.40 4.36
CA LYS A 268 -4.47 -3.95 5.51
C LYS A 268 -3.58 -3.50 6.67
N SER A 269 -2.46 -4.17 6.91
CA SER A 269 -1.49 -3.74 7.93
C SER A 269 -0.87 -2.39 7.57
N GLU A 270 -0.59 -2.12 6.30
CA GLU A 270 -0.09 -0.82 5.85
C GLU A 270 -1.14 0.29 6.04
N GLU A 271 -2.39 0.07 5.63
CA GLU A 271 -3.51 1.01 5.87
C GLU A 271 -3.69 1.34 7.35
N LEU A 272 -3.49 0.34 8.22
CA LEU A 272 -3.64 0.46 9.67
C LEU A 272 -2.37 0.97 10.36
N GLY A 273 -1.29 1.29 9.64
CA GLY A 273 -0.08 1.88 10.17
C GLY A 273 0.90 0.89 10.79
N GLN A 274 1.34 -0.13 10.06
CA GLN A 274 2.35 -1.09 10.53
C GLN A 274 3.67 -0.42 10.96
N GLY A 275 4.18 0.51 10.14
CA GLY A 275 5.38 1.28 10.48
C GLY A 275 5.18 2.17 11.72
N GLU A 276 4.01 2.77 11.88
CA GLU A 276 3.66 3.58 13.05
C GLU A 276 3.62 2.75 14.32
N ALA A 277 2.94 1.61 14.31
CA ALA A 277 2.82 0.74 15.47
C ALA A 277 4.20 0.22 15.93
N ILE A 278 5.07 -0.16 15.00
CA ILE A 278 6.46 -0.53 15.30
C ILE A 278 7.20 0.66 15.90
N ALA A 279 7.17 1.83 15.25
CA ALA A 279 7.90 3.01 15.71
C ALA A 279 7.46 3.49 17.11
N GLN A 280 6.15 3.44 17.41
CA GLN A 280 5.64 3.78 18.74
C GLN A 280 6.15 2.82 19.82
N ASN A 281 6.24 1.52 19.52
CA ASN A 281 6.81 0.57 20.44
C ASN A 281 8.27 0.89 20.73
N LEU A 282 9.09 1.05 19.68
CA LEU A 282 10.50 1.40 19.82
C LEU A 282 10.69 2.64 20.69
N ARG A 283 9.97 3.73 20.36
CA ARG A 283 10.01 4.99 21.10
C ARG A 283 9.61 4.80 22.57
N THR A 284 8.51 4.10 22.83
CA THR A 284 7.99 3.94 24.19
C THR A 284 8.91 3.06 25.03
N MET A 285 9.46 2.00 24.45
CA MET A 285 10.35 1.07 25.15
C MET A 285 11.60 1.75 25.72
N PHE A 286 12.11 2.83 25.10
CA PHE A 286 13.21 3.60 25.69
C PHE A 286 12.84 4.34 26.99
N GLY A 287 11.56 4.66 27.20
CA GLY A 287 11.07 5.43 28.34
C GLY A 287 10.52 4.60 29.52
N LEU A 288 10.44 3.28 29.39
CA LEU A 288 9.89 2.40 30.44
C LEU A 288 10.84 2.32 31.65
N LYS A 289 10.31 2.57 32.84
CA LYS A 289 11.01 2.64 34.13
C LYS A 289 11.28 1.28 34.76
N VAL A 290 10.68 0.22 34.21
CA VAL A 290 10.88 -1.18 34.60
C VAL A 290 11.99 -1.84 33.78
N PRO A 291 12.68 -2.85 34.32
CA PRO A 291 13.68 -3.61 33.58
C PRO A 291 13.02 -4.48 32.50
N ILE A 292 13.70 -4.59 31.35
CA ILE A 292 13.25 -5.36 30.19
C ILE A 292 14.35 -6.32 29.76
N ILE A 293 14.00 -7.59 29.58
CA ILE A 293 14.85 -8.60 28.96
C ILE A 293 14.17 -9.10 27.70
N THR A 294 14.93 -9.23 26.62
CA THR A 294 14.48 -9.89 25.38
C THR A 294 15.25 -11.18 25.18
N ILE A 295 14.54 -12.24 24.77
CA ILE A 295 15.13 -13.53 24.43
C ILE A 295 14.72 -13.90 23.01
N VAL A 296 15.67 -13.99 22.09
CA VAL A 296 15.42 -14.49 20.74
C VAL A 296 15.42 -16.02 20.79
N THR A 297 14.24 -16.62 20.70
CA THR A 297 14.05 -18.07 20.82
C THR A 297 14.08 -18.77 19.48
N GLY A 298 13.71 -18.11 18.39
CA GLY A 298 13.76 -18.70 17.04
C GLY A 298 14.44 -17.76 16.06
N GLU A 299 13.69 -17.24 15.10
CA GLU A 299 14.18 -16.20 14.20
C GLU A 299 13.64 -14.83 14.63
N GLY A 300 14.44 -13.77 14.55
CA GLY A 300 13.97 -12.41 14.76
C GLY A 300 14.18 -11.58 13.51
N GLY A 301 13.12 -11.50 12.72
CA GLY A 301 13.08 -10.79 11.46
C GLY A 301 12.81 -9.29 11.60
N SER A 302 13.82 -8.50 11.26
CA SER A 302 13.72 -7.08 10.95
C SER A 302 13.00 -6.23 12.02
N GLY A 303 12.34 -5.16 11.59
CA GLY A 303 11.57 -4.26 12.46
C GLY A 303 10.45 -4.94 13.24
N GLY A 304 9.89 -6.03 12.73
CA GLY A 304 8.82 -6.76 13.43
C GLY A 304 9.30 -7.50 14.68
N ALA A 305 10.54 -7.99 14.64
CA ALA A 305 11.20 -8.51 15.82
C ALA A 305 11.68 -7.37 16.74
N LEU A 306 12.27 -6.32 16.16
CA LEU A 306 12.79 -5.18 16.91
C LEU A 306 11.72 -4.43 17.71
N ALA A 307 10.47 -4.43 17.23
CA ALA A 307 9.31 -3.79 17.86
C ALA A 307 9.01 -4.24 19.29
N ILE A 308 9.56 -5.39 19.74
CA ILE A 308 9.48 -5.84 21.13
C ILE A 308 10.86 -6.19 21.71
N ALA A 309 11.95 -5.76 21.06
CA ALA A 309 13.33 -6.12 21.43
C ALA A 309 14.18 -4.93 21.93
N CYS A 310 13.57 -3.75 22.17
CA CYS A 310 14.25 -2.60 22.77
C CYS A 310 14.43 -2.78 24.30
N ALA A 311 15.29 -3.71 24.69
CA ALA A 311 15.46 -4.16 26.07
C ALA A 311 16.78 -3.72 26.72
N ASN A 312 16.84 -3.79 28.05
CA ASN A 312 18.09 -3.61 28.81
C ASN A 312 19.09 -4.71 28.44
N LYS A 313 18.65 -5.97 28.44
CA LYS A 313 19.46 -7.13 28.04
C LYS A 313 18.74 -7.89 26.91
N LEU A 314 19.50 -8.32 25.90
CA LEU A 314 19.06 -9.12 24.77
C LEU A 314 19.88 -10.40 24.76
N LEU A 315 19.21 -11.51 25.02
CA LEU A 315 19.78 -12.84 24.98
C LEU A 315 19.31 -13.55 23.71
N MET A 316 20.11 -14.50 23.23
CA MET A 316 19.75 -15.32 22.09
C MET A 316 19.96 -16.79 22.44
N LEU A 317 19.03 -17.66 22.05
CA LEU A 317 19.33 -19.09 22.05
C LEU A 317 20.46 -19.38 21.06
N GLU A 318 21.25 -20.42 21.32
CA GLU A 318 22.47 -20.72 20.58
C GLU A 318 22.29 -20.82 19.05
N ASN A 319 21.16 -21.38 18.61
CA ASN A 319 20.84 -21.54 17.19
C ASN A 319 19.88 -20.47 16.66
N ALA A 320 19.46 -19.51 17.51
CA ALA A 320 18.59 -18.42 17.09
C ALA A 320 19.30 -17.51 16.06
N ALA A 321 18.48 -16.83 15.25
CA ALA A 321 18.96 -15.90 14.24
C ALA A 321 18.30 -14.52 14.41
N PHE A 322 19.07 -13.46 14.24
CA PHE A 322 18.56 -12.08 14.27
C PHE A 322 19.10 -11.32 13.06
N TYR A 323 18.22 -10.65 12.31
CA TYR A 323 18.62 -10.07 11.02
C TYR A 323 17.75 -8.90 10.58
N VAL A 324 18.35 -7.97 9.83
CA VAL A 324 17.64 -6.82 9.24
C VAL A 324 16.70 -7.21 8.09
N ALA A 325 17.06 -8.25 7.34
CA ALA A 325 16.27 -8.81 6.24
C ALA A 325 16.57 -10.31 6.18
N SER A 326 15.59 -11.12 5.76
CA SER A 326 15.81 -12.55 5.63
C SER A 326 16.94 -12.83 4.63
N PRO A 327 17.75 -13.90 4.84
CA PRO A 327 18.82 -14.23 3.90
C PRO A 327 18.31 -14.43 2.47
N GLU A 328 17.09 -14.96 2.30
CA GLU A 328 16.45 -15.14 1.01
C GLU A 328 16.14 -13.80 0.33
N ALA A 329 15.57 -12.84 1.06
CA ALA A 329 15.26 -11.51 0.54
C ALA A 329 16.55 -10.74 0.22
N CYS A 330 17.55 -10.80 1.10
CA CYS A 330 18.85 -10.18 0.88
C CYS A 330 19.54 -10.77 -0.37
N ALA A 331 19.49 -12.10 -0.54
CA ALA A 331 20.02 -12.79 -1.70
C ALA A 331 19.32 -12.39 -3.01
N ALA A 332 17.99 -12.31 -3.00
CA ALA A 332 17.21 -11.88 -4.15
C ALA A 332 17.53 -10.43 -4.57
N ILE A 333 17.84 -9.53 -3.63
CA ILE A 333 18.17 -8.14 -3.93
C ILE A 333 19.62 -7.99 -4.40
N LEU A 334 20.58 -8.47 -3.60
CA LEU A 334 22.00 -8.20 -3.84
C LEU A 334 22.64 -9.14 -4.87
N TRP A 335 22.15 -10.38 -4.95
CA TRP A 335 22.67 -11.41 -5.89
C TRP A 335 21.68 -11.74 -7.00
N LYS A 336 20.49 -11.12 -7.04
CA LYS A 336 19.44 -11.42 -8.03
C LYS A 336 19.05 -12.91 -8.07
N SER A 337 19.29 -13.64 -6.98
CA SER A 337 19.04 -15.08 -6.88
C SER A 337 18.83 -15.47 -5.42
N SER A 338 17.68 -16.06 -5.11
CA SER A 338 17.37 -16.59 -3.78
C SER A 338 18.26 -17.77 -3.39
N GLN A 339 18.87 -18.47 -4.36
CA GLN A 339 19.79 -19.57 -4.11
C GLN A 339 21.08 -19.11 -3.41
N ALA A 340 21.41 -17.81 -3.47
CA ALA A 340 22.54 -17.24 -2.75
C ALA A 340 22.24 -16.99 -1.25
N ALA A 341 21.10 -17.46 -0.70
CA ALA A 341 20.74 -17.31 0.72
C ALA A 341 21.82 -17.78 1.70
N PRO A 342 22.52 -18.93 1.51
CA PRO A 342 23.62 -19.33 2.40
C PRO A 342 24.74 -18.29 2.48
N LYS A 343 25.12 -17.73 1.32
CA LYS A 343 26.13 -16.67 1.22
C LYS A 343 25.65 -15.37 1.86
N ALA A 344 24.37 -15.02 1.67
CA ALA A 344 23.78 -13.84 2.30
C ALA A 344 23.74 -13.99 3.83
N ALA A 345 23.33 -15.14 4.36
CA ALA A 345 23.29 -15.42 5.80
C ALA A 345 24.67 -15.23 6.46
N GLU A 346 25.72 -15.71 5.81
CA GLU A 346 27.10 -15.56 6.29
C GLU A 346 27.57 -14.09 6.27
N LYS A 347 27.26 -13.34 5.20
CA LYS A 347 27.61 -11.91 5.11
C LYS A 347 26.82 -11.03 6.06
N LEU A 348 25.56 -11.37 6.34
CA LEU A 348 24.70 -10.67 7.29
C LEU A 348 25.06 -10.95 8.75
N ARG A 349 25.86 -12.00 9.03
CA ARG A 349 26.30 -12.38 10.40
C ARG A 349 25.12 -12.57 11.36
N ILE A 350 24.14 -13.36 10.94
CA ILE A 350 22.82 -13.46 11.60
C ILE A 350 22.80 -14.26 12.90
N THR A 351 23.88 -14.96 13.27
CA THR A 351 23.87 -15.95 14.36
C THR A 351 24.05 -15.31 15.73
N ALA A 352 23.60 -16.00 16.78
CA ALA A 352 23.80 -15.59 18.18
C ALA A 352 25.27 -15.30 18.53
N GLN A 353 26.20 -16.14 18.05
CA GLN A 353 27.63 -15.99 18.30
C GLN A 353 28.19 -14.72 17.69
N GLU A 354 27.76 -14.37 16.47
CA GLU A 354 28.17 -13.12 15.83
C GLU A 354 27.55 -11.91 16.53
N HIS A 355 26.28 -11.97 16.92
CA HIS A 355 25.60 -10.89 17.64
C HIS A 355 26.23 -10.62 19.02
N TYR A 356 26.67 -11.68 19.71
CA TYR A 356 27.40 -11.56 20.96
C TYR A 356 28.78 -10.93 20.76
N LYS A 357 29.56 -11.39 19.76
CA LYS A 357 30.86 -10.78 19.42
C LYS A 357 30.73 -9.29 19.06
N LEU A 358 29.66 -8.93 18.37
CA LEU A 358 29.34 -7.55 17.96
C LEU A 358 28.72 -6.72 19.09
N LYS A 359 28.52 -7.29 20.29
CA LYS A 359 27.87 -6.64 21.45
C LYS A 359 26.46 -6.12 21.15
N ILE A 360 25.76 -6.78 20.23
CA ILE A 360 24.32 -6.55 19.98
C ILE A 360 23.49 -7.41 20.94
N ALA A 361 23.90 -8.66 21.15
CA ALA A 361 23.40 -9.54 22.19
C ALA A 361 24.34 -9.51 23.41
N ASP A 362 23.76 -9.58 24.60
CA ASP A 362 24.48 -9.55 25.89
C ASP A 362 24.81 -10.94 26.41
N GLY A 363 24.18 -11.98 25.86
CA GLY A 363 24.43 -13.36 26.25
C GLY A 363 23.84 -14.37 25.29
N ILE A 364 24.35 -15.60 25.38
CA ILE A 364 23.88 -16.76 24.61
C ILE A 364 23.38 -17.81 25.58
N VAL A 365 22.15 -18.26 25.39
CA VAL A 365 21.56 -19.37 26.15
C VAL A 365 21.85 -20.66 25.37
N PRO A 366 22.54 -21.64 25.97
CA PRO A 366 22.90 -22.88 25.28
C PRO A 366 21.66 -23.70 24.93
N GLU A 367 21.73 -24.45 23.83
CA GLU A 367 20.72 -25.43 23.44
C GLU A 367 21.26 -26.85 23.68
N PRO A 368 20.38 -27.85 23.87
CA PRO A 368 20.82 -29.25 23.94
C PRO A 368 21.37 -29.68 22.58
N LEU A 369 22.14 -30.79 22.56
CA LEU A 369 22.63 -31.36 21.31
C LEU A 369 21.44 -31.71 20.41
N GLY A 370 21.45 -31.24 19.16
CA GLY A 370 20.27 -31.29 18.27
C GLY A 370 19.55 -29.95 18.12
N GLY A 371 19.65 -29.07 19.12
CA GLY A 371 18.91 -27.81 19.22
C GLY A 371 17.69 -27.92 20.14
N ALA A 372 17.04 -26.78 20.41
CA ALA A 372 16.01 -26.62 21.44
C ALA A 372 14.83 -27.61 21.38
N HIS A 373 14.54 -28.16 20.20
CA HIS A 373 13.47 -29.14 20.01
C HIS A 373 13.83 -30.55 20.50
N ALA A 374 15.11 -30.85 20.71
CA ALA A 374 15.57 -32.13 21.25
C ALA A 374 15.22 -32.29 22.74
N ASP A 375 15.37 -31.21 23.52
CA ASP A 375 14.89 -31.14 24.90
C ASP A 375 14.27 -29.75 25.20
N PRO A 376 12.96 -29.60 24.91
CA PRO A 376 12.22 -28.36 25.15
C PRO A 376 12.17 -27.94 26.61
N LEU A 377 12.08 -28.90 27.53
CA LEU A 377 11.98 -28.63 28.96
C LEU A 377 13.30 -28.10 29.49
N TRP A 378 14.41 -28.78 29.15
CA TRP A 378 15.74 -28.33 29.54
C TRP A 378 16.05 -26.93 29.00
N THR A 379 15.71 -26.68 27.73
CA THR A 379 15.89 -25.35 27.12
C THR A 379 15.07 -24.28 27.87
N SER A 380 13.83 -24.59 28.23
CA SER A 380 12.97 -23.69 29.01
C SER A 380 13.58 -23.39 30.39
N MET A 381 14.16 -24.39 31.07
CA MET A 381 14.82 -24.17 32.35
C MET A 381 16.09 -23.31 32.22
N ARG A 382 16.89 -23.49 31.16
CA ARG A 382 18.03 -22.60 30.87
C ARG A 382 17.60 -21.16 30.58
N ILE A 383 16.47 -20.97 29.89
CA ILE A 383 15.84 -19.66 29.71
C ILE A 383 15.44 -19.06 31.06
N LYS A 384 14.79 -19.84 31.93
CA LYS A 384 14.41 -19.41 33.29
C LYS A 384 15.63 -18.92 34.08
N ASP A 385 16.70 -19.72 34.11
CA ASP A 385 17.93 -19.40 34.83
C ASP A 385 18.54 -18.08 34.32
N ALA A 386 18.58 -17.91 32.99
CA ALA A 386 19.08 -16.68 32.37
C ALA A 386 18.21 -15.45 32.69
N ILE A 387 16.87 -15.60 32.69
CA ILE A 387 15.96 -14.52 33.10
C ILE A 387 16.24 -14.10 34.54
N LEU A 388 16.35 -15.07 35.46
CA LEU A 388 16.56 -14.79 36.88
C LEU A 388 17.89 -14.08 37.13
N GLN A 389 18.97 -14.57 36.53
CA GLN A 389 20.30 -13.98 36.64
C GLN A 389 20.32 -12.52 36.16
N GLU A 390 19.85 -12.26 34.94
CA GLU A 390 19.88 -10.92 34.36
C GLU A 390 18.88 -9.97 35.06
N MET A 391 17.73 -10.48 35.53
CA MET A 391 16.78 -9.66 36.29
C MET A 391 17.33 -9.30 37.67
N GLU A 392 18.10 -10.19 38.31
CA GLU A 392 18.77 -9.87 39.57
C GLU A 392 19.73 -8.68 39.41
N GLU A 393 20.54 -8.68 38.35
CA GLU A 393 21.43 -7.56 38.02
C GLU A 393 20.63 -6.26 37.78
N LEU A 394 19.63 -6.31 36.89
CA LEU A 394 18.87 -5.13 36.49
C LEU A 394 18.03 -4.55 37.63
N THR A 395 17.59 -5.38 38.58
CA THR A 395 16.71 -4.91 39.67
C THR A 395 17.44 -4.30 40.84
N ARG A 396 18.78 -4.39 40.84
CA ARG A 396 19.66 -3.60 41.72
C ARG A 396 19.83 -2.15 41.24
N MET A 397 19.53 -1.86 39.97
CA MET A 397 19.61 -0.52 39.40
C MET A 397 18.36 0.29 39.75
N ASN A 398 18.54 1.58 40.03
CA ASN A 398 17.41 2.50 40.14
C ASN A 398 16.84 2.87 38.76
N THR A 399 15.69 3.53 38.73
CA THR A 399 15.03 3.90 37.47
C THR A 399 15.89 4.74 36.52
N LYS A 400 16.69 5.69 37.05
CA LYS A 400 17.56 6.53 36.21
C LYS A 400 18.67 5.69 35.58
N GLU A 401 19.28 4.81 36.37
CA GLU A 401 20.30 3.87 35.90
C GLU A 401 19.74 2.89 34.86
N LEU A 402 18.53 2.36 35.05
CA LEU A 402 17.88 1.46 34.09
C LEU A 402 17.64 2.13 32.72
N LEU A 403 17.13 3.36 32.73
CA LEU A 403 16.90 4.13 31.51
C LEU A 403 18.22 4.45 30.79
N GLU A 404 19.23 4.88 31.55
CA GLU A 404 20.54 5.21 31.01
C GLU A 404 21.26 3.96 30.48
N HIS A 405 21.20 2.84 31.19
CA HIS A 405 21.72 1.55 30.74
C HIS A 405 21.13 1.16 29.37
N ARG A 406 19.80 1.24 29.23
CA ARG A 406 19.12 0.94 27.96
C ARG A 406 19.53 1.92 26.87
N ARG A 407 19.58 3.22 27.16
CA ARG A 407 19.98 4.26 26.20
C ARG A 407 21.41 4.04 25.68
N LEU A 408 22.36 3.83 26.59
CA LEU A 408 23.78 3.65 26.27
C LEU A 408 24.03 2.39 25.46
N LYS A 409 23.36 1.29 25.79
CA LYS A 409 23.42 0.05 25.01
C LYS A 409 23.14 0.33 23.54
N PHE A 410 21.98 0.91 23.22
CA PHE A 410 21.60 1.16 21.83
C PHE A 410 22.47 2.22 21.15
N ARG A 411 22.96 3.24 21.87
CA ARG A 411 23.90 4.24 21.32
C ARG A 411 25.29 3.65 21.03
N SER A 412 25.68 2.58 21.70
CA SER A 412 26.96 1.90 21.47
C SER A 412 26.95 0.98 20.23
N ILE A 413 25.77 0.61 19.72
CA ILE A 413 25.63 -0.25 18.54
C ILE A 413 26.01 0.51 17.26
N GLY A 414 26.95 -0.04 16.49
CA GLY A 414 27.45 0.51 15.22
C GLY A 414 28.97 0.70 15.20
N VAL A 415 29.56 0.74 14.00
CA VAL A 415 31.02 0.91 13.85
C VAL A 415 31.45 2.27 14.41
N GLY A 416 32.19 2.25 15.52
CA GLY A 416 32.69 3.45 16.22
C GLY A 416 31.76 4.01 17.31
N GLY A 417 30.60 3.39 17.53
CA GLY A 417 29.53 3.90 18.39
C GLY A 417 28.92 5.19 17.85
N PHE A 418 27.67 5.51 18.22
CA PHE A 418 27.13 6.83 17.91
C PHE A 418 27.90 7.88 18.73
N LYS A 419 28.58 8.81 18.04
CA LYS A 419 29.22 9.98 18.66
C LYS A 419 28.31 11.19 18.47
N GLU A 420 27.76 11.70 19.57
CA GLU A 420 26.94 12.91 19.55
C GLU A 420 27.83 14.11 19.20
N GLY A 421 27.45 14.90 18.18
CA GLY A 421 28.19 16.09 17.75
C GLY A 421 29.35 15.85 16.77
N SER A 422 29.56 14.64 16.25
CA SER A 422 30.51 14.44 15.15
C SER A 422 29.96 15.02 13.84
N GLU A 423 30.71 15.91 13.17
CA GLU A 423 30.39 16.42 11.85
C GLU A 423 30.26 15.28 10.84
N ILE A 424 29.03 15.01 10.40
CA ILE A 424 28.78 14.12 9.28
C ILE A 424 29.05 14.94 8.03
N GLN A 425 30.21 14.74 7.39
CA GLN A 425 30.42 15.30 6.07
C GLN A 425 29.35 14.74 5.13
N PRO A 426 28.51 15.60 4.50
CA PRO A 426 27.32 15.17 3.79
C PRO A 426 27.62 14.32 2.55
N GLU A 427 28.85 14.37 2.05
CA GLU A 427 29.22 13.69 0.81
C GLU A 427 30.25 12.58 1.05
N ARG A 428 29.75 11.34 1.12
CA ARG A 428 30.58 10.17 0.86
C ARG A 428 30.29 9.72 -0.57
N LYS A 429 31.11 10.16 -1.55
CA LYS A 429 31.06 9.63 -2.92
C LYS A 429 31.35 8.13 -2.89
N ARG A 430 30.30 7.31 -2.91
CA ARG A 430 30.42 5.89 -3.20
C ARG A 430 30.30 5.72 -4.71
N ASN A 431 31.40 5.32 -5.34
CA ASN A 431 31.39 4.89 -6.73
C ASN A 431 30.67 3.54 -6.82
N MET A 432 29.34 3.57 -6.82
CA MET A 432 28.57 2.40 -7.21
C MET A 432 28.65 2.31 -8.74
N LYS A 433 29.17 1.20 -9.28
CA LYS A 433 29.03 0.92 -10.71
C LYS A 433 27.54 0.93 -11.05
N ALA A 434 27.16 1.68 -12.07
CA ALA A 434 25.83 1.58 -12.64
C ALA A 434 25.58 0.11 -12.99
N SER A 435 24.44 -0.45 -12.57
CA SER A 435 24.06 -1.78 -13.02
C SER A 435 23.96 -1.76 -14.54
N GLU A 436 24.73 -2.59 -15.23
CA GLU A 436 24.68 -2.83 -16.68
C GLU A 436 23.38 -3.57 -17.06
N VAL A 437 22.25 -2.92 -16.80
CA VAL A 437 20.95 -3.29 -17.35
C VAL A 437 20.51 -2.06 -18.12
N ASN A 438 20.60 -2.13 -19.45
CA ASN A 438 19.88 -1.23 -20.35
C ASN A 438 18.38 -1.42 -20.09
N THR A 439 17.91 -0.76 -19.05
CA THR A 439 16.49 -0.58 -18.76
C THR A 439 16.16 0.75 -19.43
N PRO A 440 15.28 0.80 -20.45
CA PRO A 440 14.86 2.07 -21.01
C PRO A 440 14.29 2.92 -19.87
N LYS A 441 14.78 4.15 -19.73
CA LYS A 441 14.39 5.05 -18.65
C LYS A 441 12.87 5.22 -18.70
N PHE A 442 12.19 4.93 -17.59
CA PHE A 442 10.74 5.08 -17.44
C PHE A 442 10.22 6.49 -17.78
N SER A 443 11.09 7.51 -17.75
CA SER A 443 10.76 8.89 -18.12
C SER A 443 10.50 9.08 -19.61
N ASP A 444 11.18 8.35 -20.49
CA ASP A 444 11.23 8.70 -21.91
C ASP A 444 9.92 8.31 -22.63
N ILE A 445 9.30 7.21 -22.22
CA ILE A 445 8.08 6.67 -22.85
C ILE A 445 6.83 7.48 -22.46
N GLU A 446 6.76 8.01 -21.24
CA GLU A 446 5.61 8.84 -20.83
C GLU A 446 5.59 10.19 -21.54
N SER A 447 6.76 10.79 -21.76
CA SER A 447 6.88 11.98 -22.61
C SER A 447 6.53 11.67 -24.06
N GLU A 448 6.97 10.52 -24.60
CA GLU A 448 6.65 10.11 -25.97
C GLU A 448 5.14 9.95 -26.19
N LEU A 449 4.41 9.40 -25.22
CA LEU A 449 2.95 9.22 -25.26
C LEU A 449 2.16 10.55 -25.20
N GLU A 450 2.58 11.49 -24.35
CA GLU A 450 1.92 12.81 -24.28
C GLU A 450 2.22 13.68 -25.49
N ASP A 451 3.42 13.56 -26.07
CA ASP A 451 3.73 14.20 -27.33
C ASP A 451 2.90 13.59 -28.48
N LEU A 452 2.69 12.27 -28.48
CA LEU A 452 1.81 11.60 -29.44
C LEU A 452 0.36 12.11 -29.36
N LYS A 453 -0.16 12.26 -28.14
CA LYS A 453 -1.50 12.85 -27.90
C LYS A 453 -1.59 14.28 -28.44
N LYS A 454 -0.57 15.11 -28.20
CA LYS A 454 -0.52 16.48 -28.75
C LYS A 454 -0.43 16.46 -30.28
N THR A 455 0.33 15.55 -30.87
CA THR A 455 0.44 15.41 -32.33
C THR A 455 -0.89 14.99 -32.95
N ILE A 456 -1.60 14.03 -32.35
CA ILE A 456 -2.93 13.59 -32.82
C ILE A 456 -3.94 14.74 -32.80
N LEU A 457 -3.94 15.55 -31.74
CA LEU A 457 -4.82 16.73 -31.62
C LEU A 457 -4.45 17.86 -32.61
N LYS A 458 -3.19 17.97 -33.01
CA LYS A 458 -2.71 19.04 -33.91
C LYS A 458 -2.77 18.69 -35.40
N ALA A 459 -2.71 17.41 -35.77
CA ALA A 459 -2.70 16.99 -37.17
C ALA A 459 -4.03 17.33 -37.88
N LYS A 460 -3.98 17.92 -39.08
CA LYS A 460 -5.15 18.21 -39.92
C LYS A 460 -5.33 17.07 -40.94
N GLY A 461 -6.38 16.26 -40.81
CA GLY A 461 -6.67 15.10 -41.66
C GLY A 461 -6.52 13.73 -40.96
N PRO A 462 -6.92 12.63 -41.62
CA PRO A 462 -6.81 11.28 -41.06
C PRO A 462 -5.33 10.85 -40.95
N SER A 463 -4.96 10.37 -39.75
CA SER A 463 -3.69 9.80 -39.27
C SER A 463 -2.42 10.00 -40.13
N ASP A 464 -1.43 10.75 -39.61
CA ASP A 464 -0.08 10.84 -40.20
C ASP A 464 0.65 9.47 -40.16
N PRO A 465 1.41 9.08 -41.20
CA PRO A 465 2.16 7.81 -41.22
C PRO A 465 3.22 7.72 -40.10
N ILE A 466 3.67 8.87 -39.59
CA ILE A 466 4.60 8.99 -38.46
C ILE A 466 3.93 8.59 -37.13
N THR A 467 2.61 8.78 -36.99
CA THR A 467 1.86 8.41 -35.77
C THR A 467 1.72 6.89 -35.66
N ASN A 468 1.47 6.20 -36.78
CA ASN A 468 1.33 4.75 -36.83
C ASN A 468 2.64 4.00 -36.52
N GLN A 469 3.79 4.53 -36.98
CA GLN A 469 5.09 3.93 -36.66
C GLN A 469 5.44 4.06 -35.17
N LYS A 470 5.10 5.19 -34.54
CA LYS A 470 5.34 5.38 -33.10
C LYS A 470 4.40 4.53 -32.24
N LEU A 471 3.13 4.39 -32.65
CA LEU A 471 2.18 3.48 -32.00
C LEU A 471 2.69 2.04 -32.02
N LYS A 472 3.16 1.56 -33.18
CA LYS A 472 3.71 0.21 -33.31
C LYS A 472 4.92 -0.04 -32.40
N LYS A 473 5.79 0.95 -32.23
CA LYS A 473 6.92 0.85 -31.30
C LYS A 473 6.45 0.77 -29.82
N ILE A 474 5.40 1.51 -29.47
CA ILE A 474 4.80 1.46 -28.12
C ILE A 474 4.13 0.11 -27.87
N GLU A 475 3.47 -0.47 -28.89
CA GLU A 475 2.91 -1.83 -28.83
C GLU A 475 4.01 -2.87 -28.58
N GLU A 476 5.13 -2.81 -29.32
CA GLU A 476 6.27 -3.72 -29.15
C GLU A 476 6.88 -3.64 -27.72
N ASP A 477 7.03 -2.43 -27.17
CA ASP A 477 7.52 -2.23 -25.81
C ASP A 477 6.52 -2.73 -24.74
N LEU A 478 5.22 -2.55 -24.99
CA LEU A 478 4.16 -3.05 -24.12
C LEU A 478 4.14 -4.58 -24.11
N ASP A 479 4.31 -5.22 -25.26
CA ASP A 479 4.37 -6.68 -25.39
C ASP A 479 5.56 -7.27 -24.61
N GLN A 480 6.70 -6.59 -24.60
CA GLN A 480 7.84 -6.99 -23.78
C GLN A 480 7.55 -6.89 -22.28
N GLU A 481 6.87 -5.83 -21.83
CA GLU A 481 6.47 -5.67 -20.43
C GLU A 481 5.39 -6.67 -20.01
N MET A 482 4.42 -6.93 -20.89
CA MET A 482 3.42 -7.98 -20.72
C MET A 482 4.10 -9.34 -20.55
N THR A 483 5.08 -9.66 -21.40
CA THR A 483 5.85 -10.91 -21.32
C THR A 483 6.59 -11.04 -19.98
N LYS A 484 7.24 -9.96 -19.51
CA LYS A 484 7.89 -9.94 -18.19
C LYS A 484 6.89 -10.11 -17.05
N ALA A 485 5.70 -9.54 -17.17
CA ALA A 485 4.62 -9.72 -16.20
C ALA A 485 4.12 -11.17 -16.18
N PHE A 486 3.91 -11.78 -17.35
CA PHE A 486 3.52 -13.19 -17.48
C PHE A 486 4.55 -14.14 -16.83
N ILE A 487 5.85 -13.90 -17.05
CA ILE A 487 6.94 -14.65 -16.40
C ILE A 487 6.85 -14.51 -14.88
N SER A 488 6.76 -13.27 -14.40
CA SER A 488 6.73 -12.95 -12.97
C SER A 488 5.49 -13.50 -12.26
N MET A 489 4.37 -13.66 -12.98
CA MET A 489 3.12 -14.26 -12.48
C MET A 489 3.10 -15.79 -12.49
N GLY A 490 4.16 -16.44 -12.99
CA GLY A 490 4.28 -17.89 -13.10
C GLY A 490 3.33 -18.52 -14.13
N LEU A 491 2.84 -17.74 -15.10
CA LEU A 491 1.87 -18.19 -16.11
C LEU A 491 2.54 -18.74 -17.39
N ILE A 492 3.85 -18.56 -17.53
CA ILE A 492 4.56 -18.93 -18.76
C ILE A 492 4.60 -20.44 -19.00
N ASP A 493 4.62 -21.25 -17.95
CA ASP A 493 4.62 -22.71 -18.07
C ASP A 493 3.25 -23.23 -18.55
N GLN A 494 2.16 -22.54 -18.19
CA GLN A 494 0.82 -22.84 -18.69
C GLN A 494 0.69 -22.49 -20.19
N ILE A 495 1.27 -21.38 -20.62
CA ILE A 495 1.31 -20.99 -22.05
C ILE A 495 2.18 -21.96 -22.86
N LYS A 496 3.33 -22.37 -22.35
CA LYS A 496 4.19 -23.37 -23.00
C LYS A 496 3.48 -24.72 -23.12
N SER A 497 2.75 -25.14 -22.08
CA SER A 497 1.92 -26.33 -22.13
C SER A 497 0.83 -26.22 -23.20
N LEU A 498 0.17 -25.07 -23.30
CA LEU A 498 -0.87 -24.81 -24.30
C LEU A 498 -0.30 -24.83 -25.73
N ASN A 499 0.87 -24.23 -25.96
CA ASN A 499 1.55 -24.24 -27.26
C ASN A 499 2.05 -25.64 -27.66
N LEU A 500 2.47 -26.45 -26.69
CA LEU A 500 2.87 -27.84 -26.94
C LEU A 500 1.66 -28.71 -27.31
N GLU A 501 0.49 -28.45 -26.73
CA GLU A 501 -0.77 -29.10 -27.13
C GLU A 501 -1.23 -28.64 -28.52
N LEU A 502 -1.04 -27.36 -28.85
CA LEU A 502 -1.40 -26.77 -30.16
C LEU A 502 -0.53 -27.33 -31.30
N THR A 503 0.76 -27.52 -31.06
CA THR A 503 1.72 -28.06 -32.04
C THR A 503 1.60 -29.58 -32.25
N ARG A 504 0.99 -30.29 -31.30
CA ARG A 504 0.71 -31.75 -31.41
C ARG A 504 -0.54 -32.09 -32.22
N SER A 505 -1.32 -31.10 -32.65
CA SER A 505 -2.61 -31.33 -33.32
C SER A 505 -2.62 -30.81 -34.76
N PRO A 506 -2.27 -31.64 -35.77
CA PRO A 506 -2.27 -31.23 -37.17
C PRO A 506 -3.67 -31.18 -37.82
N ASN A 507 -4.76 -31.58 -37.14
CA ASN A 507 -6.14 -31.41 -37.61
C ASN A 507 -7.11 -31.16 -36.44
N PRO A 508 -8.00 -30.15 -36.49
CA PRO A 508 -8.75 -29.76 -35.30
C PRO A 508 -10.20 -30.28 -35.29
N ASP A 509 -10.50 -31.19 -34.37
CA ASP A 509 -11.89 -31.45 -33.97
C ASP A 509 -12.44 -30.23 -33.22
N GLN A 510 -13.68 -29.84 -33.51
CA GLN A 510 -14.30 -28.62 -32.95
C GLN A 510 -14.38 -28.64 -31.41
N ALA A 511 -14.47 -29.84 -30.81
CA ALA A 511 -14.41 -30.04 -29.36
C ALA A 511 -13.00 -29.83 -28.77
N LEU A 512 -11.94 -30.14 -29.51
CA LEU A 512 -10.54 -29.88 -29.15
C LEU A 512 -10.23 -28.38 -29.21
N ILE A 513 -10.77 -27.67 -30.21
CA ILE A 513 -10.69 -26.21 -30.31
C ILE A 513 -11.38 -25.57 -29.11
N GLN A 514 -12.57 -26.04 -28.73
CA GLN A 514 -13.29 -25.51 -27.56
C GLN A 514 -12.50 -25.73 -26.26
N GLY A 515 -11.94 -26.93 -26.05
CA GLY A 515 -11.12 -27.21 -24.86
C GLY A 515 -9.84 -26.35 -24.79
N LEU A 516 -9.20 -26.08 -25.94
CA LEU A 516 -8.04 -25.17 -26.01
C LEU A 516 -8.43 -23.70 -25.78
N GLN A 517 -9.56 -23.27 -26.34
CA GLN A 517 -10.12 -21.92 -26.11
C GLN A 517 -10.48 -21.71 -24.64
N GLU A 518 -11.06 -22.70 -23.97
CA GLU A 518 -11.34 -22.65 -22.53
C GLU A 518 -10.07 -22.53 -21.69
N LYS A 519 -9.02 -23.29 -22.01
CA LYS A 519 -7.71 -23.16 -21.34
C LYS A 519 -7.09 -21.78 -21.57
N ALA A 520 -7.14 -21.25 -22.79
CA ALA A 520 -6.65 -19.91 -23.11
C ALA A 520 -7.45 -18.82 -22.36
N ASN A 521 -8.78 -18.95 -22.32
CA ASN A 521 -9.64 -18.04 -21.57
C ASN A 521 -9.35 -18.10 -20.06
N LYS A 522 -9.10 -19.30 -19.52
CA LYS A 522 -8.74 -19.47 -18.11
C LYS A 522 -7.41 -18.81 -17.76
N ILE A 523 -6.38 -18.95 -18.61
CA ILE A 523 -5.09 -18.27 -18.45
C ILE A 523 -5.29 -16.74 -18.53
N THR A 524 -6.12 -16.28 -19.46
CA THR A 524 -6.44 -14.86 -19.65
C THR A 524 -7.16 -14.27 -18.44
N GLU A 525 -8.15 -14.97 -17.89
CA GLU A 525 -8.87 -14.54 -16.70
C GLU A 525 -7.99 -14.60 -15.44
N GLU A 526 -7.09 -15.58 -15.34
CA GLU A 526 -6.11 -15.62 -14.26
C GLU A 526 -5.12 -14.45 -14.34
N PHE A 527 -4.68 -14.11 -15.55
CA PHE A 527 -3.83 -12.96 -15.81
C PHE A 527 -4.54 -11.64 -15.47
N LYS A 528 -5.78 -11.44 -15.95
CA LYS A 528 -6.59 -10.27 -15.59
C LYS A 528 -6.82 -10.16 -14.09
N LYS A 529 -7.15 -11.27 -13.41
CA LYS A 529 -7.35 -11.30 -11.95
C LYS A 529 -6.07 -10.94 -11.20
N LYS A 530 -4.90 -11.39 -11.66
CA LYS A 530 -3.60 -11.03 -11.08
C LYS A 530 -3.22 -9.57 -11.39
N LEU A 531 -3.53 -9.08 -12.58
CA LEU A 531 -3.38 -7.67 -12.92
C LEU A 531 -4.28 -6.79 -12.06
N SER A 532 -5.56 -7.11 -11.89
CA SER A 532 -6.52 -6.29 -11.13
C SER A 532 -6.22 -6.18 -9.62
N ARG A 533 -5.18 -6.85 -9.11
CA ARG A 533 -4.72 -6.68 -7.73
C ARG A 533 -4.19 -5.25 -7.52
N PRO A 534 -4.59 -4.56 -6.43
CA PRO A 534 -4.08 -3.23 -6.09
C PRO A 534 -2.55 -3.23 -6.00
N GLY A 535 -1.88 -2.20 -6.53
CA GLY A 535 -0.42 -2.05 -6.48
C GLY A 535 0.41 -2.90 -7.44
N ALA A 536 -0.14 -3.99 -7.99
CA ALA A 536 0.57 -4.83 -8.95
C ALA A 536 0.64 -4.17 -10.34
N TYR A 537 1.84 -4.15 -10.95
CA TYR A 537 2.10 -3.70 -12.32
C TYR A 537 1.51 -2.33 -12.68
N LEU A 538 1.61 -1.36 -11.75
CA LEU A 538 1.10 0.01 -11.94
C LEU A 538 1.58 0.65 -13.25
N GLY A 539 2.87 0.48 -13.60
CA GLY A 539 3.42 0.98 -14.86
C GLY A 539 2.72 0.40 -16.10
N LEU A 540 2.48 -0.92 -16.12
CA LEU A 540 1.79 -1.60 -17.23
C LEU A 540 0.32 -1.19 -17.33
N LYS A 541 -0.39 -1.07 -16.19
CA LYS A 541 -1.77 -0.58 -16.15
C LYS A 541 -1.89 0.84 -16.68
N HIS A 542 -0.99 1.72 -16.25
CA HIS A 542 -0.96 3.11 -16.68
C HIS A 542 -0.71 3.21 -18.19
N LYS A 543 0.23 2.42 -18.73
CA LYS A 543 0.50 2.34 -20.18
C LYS A 543 -0.71 1.82 -20.96
N LEU A 544 -1.36 0.75 -20.51
CA LEU A 544 -2.58 0.20 -21.13
C LEU A 544 -3.74 1.21 -21.15
N GLN A 545 -3.95 1.92 -20.05
CA GLN A 545 -4.99 2.95 -19.96
C GLN A 545 -4.70 4.13 -20.91
N LYS A 546 -3.44 4.56 -20.98
CA LYS A 546 -3.03 5.64 -21.89
C LYS A 546 -3.16 5.23 -23.35
N LEU A 547 -2.78 4.00 -23.72
CA LEU A 547 -2.93 3.49 -25.09
C LEU A 547 -4.40 3.45 -25.52
N ASN A 548 -5.28 2.92 -24.67
CA ASN A 548 -6.73 2.90 -24.92
C ASN A 548 -7.30 4.33 -25.08
N MET A 549 -6.81 5.29 -24.29
CA MET A 549 -7.18 6.69 -24.45
C MET A 549 -6.72 7.26 -25.81
N VAL A 550 -5.54 6.87 -26.30
CA VAL A 550 -5.03 7.28 -27.62
C VAL A 550 -5.86 6.67 -28.75
N ASP A 551 -6.20 5.39 -28.69
CA ASP A 551 -7.05 4.71 -29.67
C ASP A 551 -8.42 5.37 -29.76
N ARG A 552 -9.04 5.65 -28.60
CA ARG A 552 -10.33 6.35 -28.54
C ARG A 552 -10.27 7.75 -29.14
N LEU A 553 -9.15 8.46 -28.97
CA LEU A 553 -8.95 9.79 -29.57
C LEU A 553 -8.83 9.72 -31.10
N LEU A 554 -8.20 8.67 -31.62
CA LEU A 554 -8.13 8.41 -33.06
C LEU A 554 -9.52 8.11 -33.64
N GLU A 555 -10.29 7.23 -32.99
CA GLU A 555 -11.68 6.92 -33.41
C GLU A 555 -12.58 8.16 -33.41
N LEU A 556 -12.49 8.99 -32.36
CA LEU A 556 -13.25 10.24 -32.27
C LEU A 556 -12.84 11.22 -33.36
N LYS A 557 -11.54 11.28 -33.70
CA LYS A 557 -11.04 12.14 -34.76
C LYS A 557 -11.55 11.69 -36.12
N GLU A 558 -11.45 10.41 -36.43
CA GLU A 558 -12.00 9.84 -37.68
C GLU A 558 -13.50 10.08 -37.81
N SER A 559 -14.24 9.88 -36.71
CA SER A 559 -15.68 10.16 -36.66
C SER A 559 -15.99 11.64 -36.84
N SER A 560 -15.18 12.53 -36.26
CA SER A 560 -15.34 13.99 -36.40
C SER A 560 -15.05 14.48 -37.82
N GLU A 561 -14.06 13.89 -38.52
CA GLU A 561 -13.75 14.25 -39.90
C GLU A 561 -14.83 13.73 -40.85
N LYS A 562 -15.37 12.53 -40.63
CA LYS A 562 -16.56 12.03 -41.35
C LYS A 562 -17.76 12.96 -41.18
N LEU A 563 -18.04 13.38 -39.95
CA LEU A 563 -19.11 14.35 -39.66
C LEU A 563 -18.85 15.71 -40.32
N LYS A 564 -17.59 16.20 -40.32
CA LYS A 564 -17.24 17.44 -41.03
C LYS A 564 -17.49 17.33 -42.53
N SER A 565 -17.13 16.22 -43.18
CA SER A 565 -17.42 16.03 -44.59
C SER A 565 -18.92 15.98 -44.87
N GLU A 566 -19.69 15.24 -44.07
CA GLU A 566 -21.15 15.14 -44.24
C GLU A 566 -21.88 16.48 -44.01
N VAL A 567 -21.43 17.27 -43.03
CA VAL A 567 -21.99 18.61 -42.78
C VAL A 567 -21.60 19.57 -43.90
N ASN A 568 -20.37 19.52 -44.39
CA ASN A 568 -19.88 20.45 -45.41
C ASN A 568 -20.47 20.16 -46.80
N GLU A 569 -20.91 18.93 -47.06
CA GLU A 569 -21.72 18.53 -48.24
C GLU A 569 -23.19 18.98 -48.11
N LYS A 570 -23.74 19.00 -46.90
CA LYS A 570 -25.15 19.40 -46.65
C LYS A 570 -25.38 20.91 -46.55
N LEU A 571 -24.33 21.73 -46.40
CA LEU A 571 -24.47 23.19 -46.40
C LEU A 571 -24.60 23.76 -47.83
N SER A 572 -25.70 24.46 -48.11
CA SER A 572 -25.90 25.17 -49.38
C SER A 572 -24.86 26.29 -49.59
N SER A 573 -24.60 26.66 -50.86
CA SER A 573 -23.67 27.73 -51.23
C SER A 573 -24.00 29.08 -50.58
N ASP A 574 -25.29 29.33 -50.33
CA ASP A 574 -25.79 30.58 -49.75
C ASP A 574 -25.40 30.73 -48.27
N ILE A 575 -25.38 29.63 -47.51
CA ILE A 575 -24.96 29.65 -46.09
C ILE A 575 -23.46 29.96 -45.98
N LYS A 576 -22.65 29.45 -46.91
CA LYS A 576 -21.20 29.72 -46.95
C LYS A 576 -20.90 31.20 -47.25
N ALA A 577 -21.67 31.84 -48.13
CA ALA A 577 -21.53 33.27 -48.42
C ALA A 577 -21.88 34.16 -47.21
N LYS A 578 -22.92 33.82 -46.45
CA LYS A 578 -23.33 34.59 -45.25
C LYS A 578 -22.35 34.41 -44.07
N MET A 579 -21.74 33.23 -43.92
CA MET A 579 -20.67 32.99 -42.94
C MET A 579 -19.40 33.82 -43.20
N GLU A 580 -19.07 34.06 -44.47
CA GLU A 580 -17.95 34.92 -44.88
C GLU A 580 -18.18 36.38 -44.44
N VAL A 581 -19.41 36.92 -44.62
CA VAL A 581 -19.77 38.27 -44.17
C VAL A 581 -19.60 38.42 -42.65
N LEU A 582 -20.05 37.43 -41.88
CA LEU A 582 -19.90 37.42 -40.42
C LEU A 582 -18.44 37.31 -39.96
N LYS A 583 -17.59 36.59 -40.70
CA LYS A 583 -16.14 36.53 -40.44
C LYS A 583 -15.46 37.87 -40.72
N LEU A 584 -15.79 38.51 -41.83
CA LEU A 584 -15.25 39.82 -42.22
C LEU A 584 -15.55 40.90 -41.19
N ALA A 585 -16.78 40.92 -40.65
CA ALA A 585 -17.17 41.83 -39.56
C ALA A 585 -16.38 41.56 -38.26
N LYS A 586 -16.19 40.28 -37.90
CA LYS A 586 -15.42 39.88 -36.72
C LYS A 586 -13.94 40.26 -36.82
N ASP A 587 -13.35 40.12 -38.00
CA ASP A 587 -11.95 40.48 -38.23
C ASP A 587 -11.74 42.00 -38.16
N LYS A 588 -12.67 42.82 -38.68
CA LYS A 588 -12.63 44.29 -38.52
C LYS A 588 -12.73 44.73 -37.05
N LEU A 589 -13.64 44.12 -36.28
CA LEU A 589 -13.77 44.35 -34.83
C LEU A 589 -12.50 43.98 -34.05
N SER A 590 -11.82 42.89 -34.44
CA SER A 590 -10.58 42.46 -33.78
C SER A 590 -9.39 43.38 -34.06
N LYS A 591 -9.44 44.18 -35.13
CA LYS A 591 -8.41 45.15 -35.51
C LYS A 591 -8.66 46.55 -34.94
N GLY A 592 -9.82 46.80 -34.32
CA GLY A 592 -10.13 48.04 -33.60
C GLY A 592 -10.79 49.15 -34.43
N ASP A 593 -11.23 48.84 -35.65
CA ASP A 593 -11.95 49.79 -36.51
C ASP A 593 -13.42 49.94 -36.08
N SER A 594 -14.00 51.15 -36.20
CA SER A 594 -15.44 51.36 -35.98
C SER A 594 -16.24 50.73 -37.12
N LEU A 595 -17.30 50.00 -36.79
CA LEU A 595 -18.22 49.43 -37.79
C LEU A 595 -19.19 50.52 -38.29
N ASP A 596 -19.30 50.69 -39.61
CA ASP A 596 -20.29 51.57 -40.24
C ASP A 596 -21.72 51.04 -40.00
N GLU A 597 -22.72 51.90 -39.84
CA GLU A 597 -24.13 51.52 -39.55
C GLU A 597 -24.71 50.52 -40.57
N ASN A 598 -24.35 50.63 -41.86
CA ASN A 598 -24.79 49.71 -42.91
C ASN A 598 -24.27 48.27 -42.72
N LEU A 599 -23.05 48.10 -42.18
CA LEU A 599 -22.47 46.77 -41.94
C LEU A 599 -23.11 46.09 -40.72
N ILE A 600 -23.62 46.88 -39.77
CA ILE A 600 -24.32 46.37 -38.59
C ILE A 600 -25.67 45.80 -39.01
N GLU A 601 -26.43 46.52 -39.85
CA GLU A 601 -27.69 46.01 -40.41
C GLU A 601 -27.50 44.76 -41.29
N GLU A 602 -26.47 44.72 -42.12
CA GLU A 602 -26.15 43.53 -42.94
C GLU A 602 -25.79 42.31 -42.08
N VAL A 603 -25.10 42.51 -40.96
CA VAL A 603 -24.72 41.45 -40.02
C VAL A 603 -25.94 40.94 -39.24
N GLU A 604 -26.85 41.82 -38.82
CA GLU A 604 -28.09 41.41 -38.15
C GLU A 604 -29.00 40.63 -39.11
N LYS A 605 -29.18 41.11 -40.33
CA LYS A 605 -29.97 40.41 -41.36
C LYS A 605 -29.35 39.07 -41.75
N ALA A 606 -28.02 39.01 -41.89
CA ALA A 606 -27.32 37.75 -42.14
C ALA A 606 -27.43 36.76 -40.97
N LYS A 607 -27.57 37.24 -39.73
CA LYS A 607 -27.77 36.40 -38.54
C LYS A 607 -29.18 35.82 -38.48
N GLU A 608 -30.21 36.60 -38.81
CA GLU A 608 -31.60 36.14 -38.89
C GLU A 608 -31.78 35.10 -40.02
N ASP A 609 -31.30 35.41 -41.24
CA ASP A 609 -31.33 34.50 -42.38
C ASP A 609 -30.62 33.16 -42.06
N PHE A 610 -29.49 33.23 -41.34
CA PHE A 610 -28.70 32.07 -40.96
C PHE A 610 -29.41 31.19 -39.93
N GLU A 611 -30.11 31.78 -38.96
CA GLU A 611 -30.93 31.03 -37.99
C GLU A 611 -32.12 30.32 -38.67
N GLU A 612 -32.74 30.95 -39.67
CA GLU A 612 -33.86 30.36 -40.41
C GLU A 612 -33.40 29.19 -41.31
N LEU A 613 -32.24 29.32 -41.96
CA LEU A 613 -31.64 28.27 -42.80
C LEU A 613 -31.13 27.05 -41.99
N LEU A 614 -30.66 27.27 -40.76
CA LEU A 614 -30.31 26.16 -39.86
C LEU A 614 -31.54 25.38 -39.41
N ARG A 615 -32.67 26.08 -39.15
CA ARG A 615 -33.95 25.43 -38.81
C ARG A 615 -34.52 24.63 -39.98
N SER A 616 -34.44 25.12 -41.21
CA SER A 616 -34.94 24.41 -42.40
C SER A 616 -34.09 23.19 -42.79
N SER A 617 -32.83 23.13 -42.34
CA SER A 617 -31.90 22.00 -42.56
C SER A 617 -31.94 20.94 -41.45
N ASN A 618 -32.97 20.94 -40.59
CA ASN A 618 -33.15 20.02 -39.45
C ASN A 618 -32.02 20.07 -38.40
N LEU A 619 -31.32 21.20 -38.25
CA LEU A 619 -30.31 21.42 -37.22
C LEU A 619 -30.88 22.35 -36.13
N LYS A 620 -30.87 21.88 -34.87
CA LYS A 620 -31.40 22.65 -33.72
C LYS A 620 -30.29 23.51 -33.10
N VAL A 621 -30.46 24.83 -33.03
CA VAL A 621 -29.54 25.74 -32.32
C VAL A 621 -29.77 25.57 -30.81
N VAL A 622 -28.77 25.08 -30.07
CA VAL A 622 -28.93 24.69 -28.65
C VAL A 622 -28.59 25.82 -27.66
N ALA A 623 -27.99 26.94 -28.07
CA ALA A 623 -27.88 28.17 -27.25
C ALA A 623 -27.32 29.36 -28.04
N THR A 624 -27.94 30.53 -27.94
CA THR A 624 -27.32 31.84 -28.17
C THR A 624 -26.93 32.42 -26.81
N ARG A 625 -25.62 32.59 -26.55
CA ARG A 625 -25.15 33.27 -25.32
C ARG A 625 -25.25 34.78 -25.51
N GLU A 626 -26.31 35.39 -25.00
CA GLU A 626 -26.25 36.81 -24.65
C GLU A 626 -25.36 36.96 -23.41
N ARG A 627 -24.28 37.74 -23.52
CA ARG A 627 -23.49 38.12 -22.35
C ARG A 627 -24.27 39.21 -21.61
N GLU A 628 -25.02 38.85 -20.59
CA GLU A 628 -25.52 39.83 -19.63
C GLU A 628 -24.35 40.59 -18.99
N LYS A 629 -24.42 41.93 -19.03
CA LYS A 629 -23.44 42.83 -18.43
C LYS A 629 -23.44 42.63 -16.91
N VAL A 630 -22.36 42.09 -16.36
CA VAL A 630 -22.06 42.26 -14.93
C VAL A 630 -21.81 43.75 -14.68
N VAL A 631 -22.76 44.42 -14.02
CA VAL A 631 -22.62 45.84 -13.66
C VAL A 631 -21.74 45.94 -12.41
N LEU A 632 -20.42 45.99 -12.62
CA LEU A 632 -19.46 46.45 -11.61
C LEU A 632 -19.81 47.87 -11.14
N SER A 633 -19.75 48.14 -9.84
CA SER A 633 -20.03 49.45 -9.27
C SER A 633 -19.15 50.54 -9.92
N PRO A 634 -19.68 51.76 -10.19
CA PRO A 634 -18.93 52.83 -10.86
C PRO A 634 -17.61 53.17 -10.15
N LYS A 635 -17.63 53.08 -8.82
CA LYS A 635 -16.48 53.36 -7.95
C LYS A 635 -15.34 52.35 -8.16
N LEU A 636 -15.65 51.04 -8.26
CA LEU A 636 -14.61 50.03 -8.54
C LEU A 636 -14.04 50.19 -9.96
N ARG A 637 -14.85 50.60 -10.94
CA ARG A 637 -14.38 50.84 -12.31
C ARG A 637 -13.37 51.99 -12.37
N GLU A 638 -13.63 53.09 -11.67
CA GLU A 638 -12.69 54.22 -11.58
C GLU A 638 -11.39 53.84 -10.87
N GLU A 639 -11.47 53.08 -9.78
CA GLU A 639 -10.30 52.59 -9.04
C GLU A 639 -9.41 51.68 -9.91
N ILE A 640 -10.01 50.75 -10.67
CA ILE A 640 -9.28 49.87 -11.59
C ILE A 640 -8.60 50.69 -12.70
N VAL A 641 -9.28 51.70 -13.25
CA VAL A 641 -8.68 52.58 -14.27
C VAL A 641 -7.51 53.37 -13.69
N LYS A 642 -7.64 53.88 -12.46
CA LYS A 642 -6.59 54.62 -11.76
C LYS A 642 -5.36 53.75 -11.50
N VAL A 643 -5.54 52.54 -10.96
CA VAL A 643 -4.43 51.60 -10.70
C VAL A 643 -3.75 51.18 -12.00
N ASN A 644 -4.51 50.94 -13.08
CA ASN A 644 -3.93 50.63 -14.39
C ASN A 644 -3.16 51.80 -15.02
N ARG A 645 -3.48 53.05 -14.65
CA ARG A 645 -2.68 54.22 -15.04
C ARG A 645 -1.39 54.28 -14.23
N GLU A 646 -1.47 54.12 -12.92
CA GLU A 646 -0.30 54.11 -12.01
C GLU A 646 0.71 52.99 -12.39
N ILE A 647 0.22 51.80 -12.78
CA ILE A 647 1.09 50.71 -13.26
C ILE A 647 1.82 51.10 -14.55
N ARG A 648 1.15 51.78 -15.48
CA ARG A 648 1.78 52.21 -16.74
C ARG A 648 2.84 53.27 -16.52
N GLU A 649 2.55 54.26 -15.67
CA GLU A 649 3.51 55.31 -15.29
C GLU A 649 4.76 54.70 -14.61
N GLU A 650 4.58 53.72 -13.71
CA GLU A 650 5.70 53.07 -13.04
C GLU A 650 6.52 52.18 -14.01
N ILE A 651 5.87 51.51 -14.97
CA ILE A 651 6.58 50.76 -16.01
C ILE A 651 7.41 51.71 -16.89
N GLU A 652 6.87 52.85 -17.33
CA GLU A 652 7.62 53.84 -18.11
C GLU A 652 8.81 54.40 -17.31
N LYS A 653 8.61 54.67 -16.03
CA LYS A 653 9.68 55.11 -15.12
C LYS A 653 10.79 54.06 -15.01
N VAL A 654 10.44 52.78 -14.81
CA VAL A 654 11.41 51.68 -14.74
C VAL A 654 12.16 51.50 -16.06
N ILE A 655 11.48 51.65 -17.20
CA ILE A 655 12.10 51.58 -18.53
C ILE A 655 13.16 52.69 -18.69
N ASN A 656 12.86 53.89 -18.21
CA ASN A 656 13.77 55.04 -18.27
C ASN A 656 14.93 54.93 -17.27
N GLU A 657 14.66 54.60 -16.00
CA GLU A 657 15.67 54.53 -14.93
C GLU A 657 16.65 53.36 -15.10
N LYS A 658 16.17 52.20 -15.60
CA LYS A 658 16.99 51.02 -15.83
C LYS A 658 17.58 50.96 -17.24
N GLY A 659 17.37 51.99 -18.06
CA GLY A 659 17.93 52.10 -19.40
C GLY A 659 17.48 50.98 -20.33
N LEU A 660 16.23 50.52 -20.23
CA LEU A 660 15.70 49.42 -21.04
C LEU A 660 15.24 49.87 -22.44
N SER A 661 15.17 51.18 -22.71
CA SER A 661 14.67 51.73 -23.97
C SER A 661 15.42 51.18 -25.19
N TRP A 662 16.76 51.13 -25.16
CA TRP A 662 17.55 50.62 -26.28
C TRP A 662 17.34 49.10 -26.50
N LYS A 663 17.15 48.32 -25.43
CA LYS A 663 16.85 46.88 -25.53
C LYS A 663 15.46 46.63 -26.12
N ILE A 664 14.50 47.50 -25.80
CA ILE A 664 13.16 47.45 -26.37
C ILE A 664 13.21 47.79 -27.86
N ASP A 665 14.02 48.76 -28.27
CA ASP A 665 14.17 49.12 -29.68
C ASP A 665 14.96 48.05 -30.47
N GLU A 666 15.95 47.41 -29.84
CA GLU A 666 16.63 46.23 -30.39
C GLU A 666 15.66 45.05 -30.55
N LEU A 667 14.80 44.80 -29.55
CA LEU A 667 13.75 43.78 -29.63
C LEU A 667 12.77 44.08 -30.75
N LYS A 668 12.34 45.34 -30.93
CA LYS A 668 11.46 45.74 -32.04
C LYS A 668 12.13 45.52 -33.39
N ALA A 669 13.40 45.90 -33.55
CA ALA A 669 14.14 45.72 -34.79
C ALA A 669 14.34 44.24 -35.14
N GLU A 670 14.62 43.40 -34.15
CA GLU A 670 14.85 41.96 -34.36
C GLU A 670 13.51 41.20 -34.57
N ALA A 671 12.43 41.61 -33.90
CA ALA A 671 11.10 41.05 -34.11
C ALA A 671 10.53 41.32 -35.51
N ILE A 672 10.93 42.44 -36.15
CA ILE A 672 10.58 42.74 -37.55
C ILE A 672 11.30 41.79 -38.53
N LYS A 673 12.50 41.30 -38.18
CA LYS A 673 13.27 40.37 -39.03
C LYS A 673 12.82 38.92 -38.87
N ASP A 674 12.70 38.45 -37.63
CA ASP A 674 12.22 37.09 -37.32
C ASP A 674 11.64 37.03 -35.89
N SER A 675 10.31 37.09 -35.81
CA SER A 675 9.57 37.01 -34.55
C SER A 675 9.76 35.70 -33.76
N SER A 676 10.29 34.65 -34.37
CA SER A 676 10.45 33.33 -33.75
C SER A 676 11.88 33.05 -33.25
N SER A 677 12.81 33.97 -33.53
CA SER A 677 14.23 33.89 -33.19
C SER A 677 14.46 33.70 -31.69
N GLU A 678 15.42 32.83 -31.36
CA GLU A 678 15.85 32.55 -30.00
C GLU A 678 16.39 33.81 -29.30
N LYS A 679 16.90 34.78 -30.07
CA LYS A 679 17.33 36.10 -29.57
C LYS A 679 16.17 36.97 -29.11
N VAL A 680 15.05 36.99 -29.86
CA VAL A 680 13.85 37.75 -29.49
C VAL A 680 13.27 37.23 -28.18
N LYS A 681 13.17 35.89 -28.03
CA LYS A 681 12.70 35.26 -26.80
C LYS A 681 13.59 35.56 -25.60
N LYS A 682 14.92 35.61 -25.81
CA LYS A 682 15.89 35.92 -24.75
C LYS A 682 15.80 37.39 -24.31
N LEU A 683 15.73 38.33 -25.25
CA LEU A 683 15.55 39.76 -24.95
C LEU A 683 14.19 40.03 -24.27
N GLU A 684 13.13 39.36 -24.72
CA GLU A 684 11.80 39.48 -24.12
C GLU A 684 11.77 38.96 -22.68
N ALA A 685 12.42 37.83 -22.41
CA ALA A 685 12.53 37.27 -21.07
C ALA A 685 13.31 38.19 -20.12
N GLU A 686 14.43 38.76 -20.59
CA GLU A 686 15.28 39.65 -19.79
C GLU A 686 14.56 40.97 -19.46
N ILE A 687 13.85 41.57 -20.43
CA ILE A 687 13.05 42.79 -20.19
C ILE A 687 11.91 42.50 -19.21
N LYS A 688 11.22 41.36 -19.36
CA LYS A 688 10.13 40.95 -18.46
C LYS A 688 10.60 40.73 -17.03
N GLU A 689 11.77 40.12 -16.84
CA GLU A 689 12.33 39.86 -15.51
C GLU A 689 12.67 41.16 -14.78
N VAL A 690 13.28 42.12 -15.46
CA VAL A 690 13.65 43.42 -14.87
C VAL A 690 12.40 44.25 -14.51
N ILE A 691 11.36 44.24 -15.36
CA ILE A 691 10.10 44.95 -15.06
C ILE A 691 9.34 44.24 -13.93
N ALA A 692 9.29 42.90 -13.93
CA ALA A 692 8.60 42.13 -12.90
C ALA A 692 9.24 42.29 -11.51
N THR A 693 10.58 42.29 -11.44
CA THR A 693 11.30 42.53 -10.18
C THR A 693 11.04 43.94 -9.65
N ALA A 694 11.08 44.97 -10.50
CA ALA A 694 10.78 46.35 -10.09
C ALA A 694 9.32 46.51 -9.60
N LEU A 695 8.34 45.97 -10.33
CA LEU A 695 6.93 46.02 -9.94
C LEU A 695 6.62 45.20 -8.68
N SER A 696 7.37 44.12 -8.44
CA SER A 696 7.21 43.32 -7.22
C SER A 696 7.70 44.04 -5.95
N SER A 697 8.55 45.06 -6.11
CA SER A 697 9.10 45.87 -5.02
C SER A 697 8.33 47.18 -4.77
N SER A 698 7.33 47.52 -5.59
CA SER A 698 6.55 48.75 -5.47
C SER A 698 5.26 48.57 -4.65
N HIS A 699 4.73 49.68 -4.12
CA HIS A 699 3.49 49.72 -3.34
C HIS A 699 2.23 49.31 -4.15
N LEU A 700 2.36 49.11 -5.47
CA LEU A 700 1.27 48.74 -6.37
C LEU A 700 0.79 47.29 -6.16
N LYS A 701 1.68 46.40 -5.71
CA LYS A 701 1.32 44.99 -5.44
C LYS A 701 0.26 44.88 -4.34
N GLU A 702 0.37 45.70 -3.31
CA GLU A 702 -0.56 45.73 -2.18
C GLU A 702 -1.92 46.33 -2.59
N LYS A 703 -1.93 47.40 -3.41
CA LYS A 703 -3.18 47.96 -3.97
C LYS A 703 -3.93 46.96 -4.86
N LEU A 704 -3.20 46.16 -5.64
CA LEU A 704 -3.79 45.19 -6.55
C LEU A 704 -4.39 43.99 -5.83
N GLU A 705 -3.77 43.56 -4.72
CA GLU A 705 -4.31 42.49 -3.88
C GLU A 705 -5.55 42.95 -3.11
N ASN A 706 -5.57 44.20 -2.62
CA ASN A 706 -6.75 44.76 -1.95
C ASN A 706 -7.97 44.88 -2.90
N LEU A 707 -7.77 45.33 -4.15
CA LEU A 707 -8.82 45.35 -5.18
C LEU A 707 -9.36 43.95 -5.50
N ARG A 708 -8.49 42.93 -5.47
CA ARG A 708 -8.86 41.54 -5.73
C ARG A 708 -9.77 40.98 -4.64
N VAL A 709 -9.51 41.32 -3.38
CA VAL A 709 -10.34 40.92 -2.23
C VAL A 709 -11.70 41.61 -2.29
N GLU A 710 -11.77 42.89 -2.65
CA GLU A 710 -13.04 43.61 -2.84
C GLU A 710 -13.89 42.99 -3.96
N LEU A 711 -13.29 42.65 -5.10
CA LEU A 711 -13.97 41.98 -6.22
C LEU A 711 -14.56 40.60 -5.84
N GLN A 712 -13.89 39.87 -4.95
CA GLN A 712 -14.38 38.57 -4.46
C GLN A 712 -15.52 38.73 -3.45
N SER A 713 -15.48 39.76 -2.60
CA SER A 713 -16.53 40.01 -1.61
C SER A 713 -17.87 40.43 -2.24
N SER A 714 -17.86 41.14 -3.38
CA SER A 714 -19.07 41.56 -4.10
C SER A 714 -19.81 40.43 -4.84
N SER A 715 -19.36 39.18 -4.72
CA SER A 715 -19.88 38.03 -5.49
C SER A 715 -20.56 36.92 -4.65
N ARG A 716 -20.80 37.16 -3.35
CA ARG A 716 -21.41 36.18 -2.42
C ARG A 716 -22.64 36.72 -1.68
N GLU A 717 -23.80 36.64 -2.32
CA GLU A 717 -25.19 36.70 -1.81
C GLU A 717 -26.02 36.38 -3.08
N GLU A 718 -26.82 35.33 -3.29
CA GLU A 718 -27.70 34.47 -2.48
C GLU A 718 -27.87 33.10 -3.23
N ILE A 719 -28.13 31.97 -2.55
CA ILE A 719 -28.64 30.73 -3.15
C ILE A 719 -29.73 30.15 -2.24
N ALA A 720 -30.90 29.85 -2.80
CA ALA A 720 -31.95 29.01 -2.20
C ALA A 720 -32.33 27.86 -3.15
N GLU A 721 -32.61 26.70 -2.56
CA GLU A 721 -32.75 25.36 -3.16
C GLU A 721 -34.09 25.10 -3.90
N GLY A 722 -34.11 24.10 -4.80
CA GLY A 722 -35.33 23.27 -4.97
C GLY A 722 -35.50 22.44 -6.24
N ASN A 723 -35.08 21.16 -6.23
CA ASN A 723 -36.00 20.00 -6.24
C ASN A 723 -36.80 19.49 -7.50
N VAL A 724 -36.38 18.34 -8.05
CA VAL A 724 -36.95 17.25 -8.90
C VAL A 724 -37.12 17.32 -10.45
N ALA A 725 -36.21 16.60 -11.15
CA ALA A 725 -36.32 15.48 -12.13
C ALA A 725 -37.24 15.59 -13.37
N VAL A 726 -37.21 14.80 -14.46
CA VAL A 726 -36.69 13.48 -14.92
C VAL A 726 -36.57 13.69 -16.45
N ASP A 727 -35.70 13.11 -17.28
CA ASP A 727 -35.57 11.70 -17.61
C ASP A 727 -34.46 11.54 -18.67
N ASN A 728 -33.70 10.46 -18.56
CA ASN A 728 -32.64 10.09 -19.49
C ASN A 728 -33.25 9.29 -20.64
N GLY A 729 -33.27 9.89 -21.83
CA GLY A 729 -33.39 9.17 -23.09
C GLY A 729 -32.04 9.19 -23.82
N LYS A 730 -31.38 8.03 -23.82
CA LYS A 730 -30.26 7.59 -24.67
C LYS A 730 -30.09 8.38 -25.98
N TRP A 731 -28.87 8.70 -26.37
CA TRP A 731 -28.08 8.10 -27.47
C TRP A 731 -26.64 8.61 -27.42
#